data_AF-A0A409VL54-F1
#
_entry.id   AF-A0A409VL54-F1
#
_cell.length_a   1.000
_cell.length_b   1.000
_cell.length_c   1.000
_cell.angle_alpha   90.00
_cell.angle_beta   90.00
_cell.angle_gamma   90.00
#
_symmetry.space_group_name_H-M   'P 1'
#
loop_
_entity.id
_entity.type
_entity.pdbx_description
1 polymer ?
#
loop_
_entity_poly.entity_id
_entity_poly.type
_entity_poly.pdbx_seq_one_letter_code
_entity_poly.pdbx_strand_id
1 'polypeptide(L)'
;MTTLIIGGSGKTGHALARLLKEADKPVLLTSRSGSVPEGFKGVAFDWTAAATFDNPFKADPAIDRVYLIAPRVVGMLAVVRPFIELAKIKGVKRFVFLSATQVKPGDPNLGQIHQYLIDIGVDYVVLRPTWFIQNFATNLAYSIKENNEISSATGEGKIPLVAVDDIAQAAFNALTAEPAPNSDYFLVGPELWSYDEVAQLMSSVLGREIRHKKVGEEERKQIFIRNGLAPDLASRLAQMEVRVSQGSEARSRDYYVSLSLSTCAVSAMALAPPPLSSPDRMACHFSNLPLDIHNTILELLSPSDVISLRKTCRIMSEETSQRFLWVKMVERICEENTVYLPSFPLDEMSLLDLEYVAMAPKRWEMLAFERRSMEDELLAYSPRIIKQGISVGDDDTMDIYLVPGGRFLVILQPGYLSLWDLGHVSALAADRSKPKEISRMKTGCTSYTVHASADGSALRILAVTYDIPRTRYEVLEIFPWKPFPKFTPIATLSVWSQYSLNFTSVCGDRLTLVYGPIIKIWDFKADAWASWNTAQELHRQILMTTDTIILIDEDDLSVWDVPKLKSNASALSQDFEPDIPVKPRCTIRYPDGYSPPAAFTCKGLCDWYTGSPQPLWYDLLHTSDEGYLHHFDRFEADISDLQNLNATIKRLPSFELPQVGYVVADSFIMPYRACGQNIVVAWRSRQGVHCHIGSSSSTCPRRGDVTLRLTKSAESSSISFCPVSGRLAYIKATGIEVIDYLWPNDVSRSAVRSTKCKYHTSTKSSFFRHSGRDWLGTSGIIQDSMFNLPKSGIKLRAIRPSDLDDILALHNDLDVALYATSGFATPQGETRRESYKNNADKAEMFCVAEISPEIPGDDEKEAKTPEFVGIAALWARSERGQRHSSYAINLRKKFWGRGYGTEITRFMVDYAFRNLNMHRISLEVIEGNDKALSIYKKCGFVLEGVARKANWIDGGWRDVNMMGMLVDDWLEFKQGSNVAD
;
A
#
# COMPACT_ATOMS: atom_id res chain seq x y z
N MET A 1 36.86 3.41 -21.19
CA MET A 1 36.65 2.01 -21.62
C MET A 1 35.31 1.59 -21.07
N THR A 2 34.42 1.12 -21.94
CA THR A 2 33.00 0.90 -21.66
C THR A 2 32.63 -0.56 -21.86
N THR A 3 31.89 -1.14 -20.92
CA THR A 3 31.31 -2.48 -21.09
C THR A 3 29.98 -2.38 -21.81
N LEU A 4 29.83 -3.11 -22.91
CA LEU A 4 28.57 -3.29 -23.61
C LEU A 4 27.84 -4.53 -23.07
N ILE A 5 26.58 -4.37 -22.69
CA ILE A 5 25.72 -5.48 -22.26
C ILE A 5 24.67 -5.75 -23.33
N ILE A 6 24.78 -6.91 -23.99
CA ILE A 6 23.74 -7.37 -24.91
C ILE A 6 22.57 -7.95 -24.13
N GLY A 7 21.37 -7.37 -24.33
CA GLY A 7 20.18 -7.72 -23.55
C GLY A 7 20.16 -7.05 -22.18
N GLY A 8 20.47 -5.75 -22.15
CA GLY A 8 20.59 -4.95 -20.93
C GLY A 8 19.30 -4.79 -20.11
N SER A 9 18.14 -5.01 -20.73
CA SER A 9 16.84 -5.11 -20.05
C SER A 9 16.50 -6.54 -19.58
N GLY A 10 17.34 -7.52 -19.89
CA GLY A 10 17.17 -8.91 -19.46
C GLY A 10 17.64 -9.12 -18.02
N LYS A 11 17.18 -10.20 -17.39
CA LYS A 11 17.41 -10.53 -15.96
C LYS A 11 18.87 -10.36 -15.53
N THR A 12 19.79 -11.05 -16.20
CA THR A 12 21.22 -11.02 -15.86
C THR A 12 21.92 -9.74 -16.34
N GLY A 13 21.48 -9.16 -17.45
CA GLY A 13 22.03 -7.92 -18.00
C GLY A 13 21.76 -6.72 -17.10
N HIS A 14 20.55 -6.60 -16.57
CA HIS A 14 20.19 -5.51 -15.67
C HIS A 14 20.92 -5.60 -14.32
N ALA A 15 20.97 -6.78 -13.71
CA ALA A 15 21.71 -7.01 -12.47
C ALA A 15 23.21 -6.71 -12.64
N LEU A 16 23.82 -7.12 -13.76
CA LEU A 16 25.21 -6.79 -14.07
C LEU A 16 25.44 -5.28 -14.29
N ALA A 17 24.51 -4.60 -14.95
CA ALA A 17 24.60 -3.16 -15.17
C ALA A 17 24.67 -2.38 -13.84
N ARG A 18 23.87 -2.80 -12.85
CA ARG A 18 23.88 -2.23 -11.50
C ARG A 18 25.25 -2.39 -10.84
N LEU A 19 25.84 -3.59 -10.87
CA LEU A 19 27.17 -3.85 -10.32
C LEU A 19 28.27 -2.99 -10.99
N LEU A 20 28.23 -2.86 -12.32
CA LEU A 20 29.17 -2.01 -13.05
C LEU A 20 29.03 -0.54 -12.67
N LYS A 21 27.80 -0.05 -12.53
CA LYS A 21 27.52 1.34 -12.11
C LYS A 21 27.96 1.61 -10.67
N GLU A 22 27.70 0.68 -9.75
CA GLU A 22 28.15 0.77 -8.35
C GLU A 22 29.68 0.79 -8.24
N ALA A 23 30.38 0.10 -9.15
CA ALA A 23 31.84 0.11 -9.23
C ALA A 23 32.43 1.27 -10.08
N ASP A 24 31.62 2.26 -10.45
CA ASP A 24 31.97 3.41 -11.30
C ASP A 24 32.64 2.99 -12.64
N LYS A 25 32.16 1.88 -13.22
CA LYS A 25 32.61 1.38 -14.52
C LYS A 25 31.61 1.78 -15.61
N PRO A 26 32.05 2.47 -16.68
CA PRO A 26 31.16 2.86 -17.77
C PRO A 26 30.46 1.63 -18.39
N VAL A 27 29.15 1.71 -18.52
CA VAL A 27 28.30 0.64 -19.07
C VAL A 27 27.33 1.19 -20.10
N LEU A 28 27.16 0.46 -21.20
CA LEU A 28 26.16 0.72 -22.24
C LEU A 28 25.25 -0.50 -22.36
N LEU A 29 23.94 -0.27 -22.24
CA LEU A 29 22.93 -1.31 -22.35
C LEU A 29 22.35 -1.34 -23.76
N THR A 30 22.00 -2.54 -24.24
CA THR A 30 21.25 -2.67 -25.48
C THR A 30 19.83 -3.20 -25.26
N SER A 31 18.91 -2.72 -26.09
CA SER A 31 17.56 -3.27 -26.26
C SER A 31 17.09 -3.05 -27.70
N ARG A 32 16.03 -3.73 -28.13
CA ARG A 32 15.53 -3.59 -29.52
C ARG A 32 15.15 -2.15 -29.88
N SER A 33 14.56 -1.42 -28.94
CA SER A 33 14.15 -0.02 -29.12
C SER A 33 15.19 1.00 -28.63
N GLY A 34 16.24 0.55 -27.94
CA GLY A 34 17.19 1.42 -27.23
C GLY A 34 16.68 1.94 -25.89
N SER A 35 15.42 1.66 -25.53
CA SER A 35 14.88 1.97 -24.20
C SER A 35 15.50 1.06 -23.13
N VAL A 36 15.96 1.64 -22.03
CA VAL A 36 16.62 0.96 -20.92
C VAL A 36 16.19 1.57 -19.59
N PRO A 37 16.39 0.88 -18.45
CA PRO A 37 16.03 1.41 -17.13
C PRO A 37 16.69 2.76 -16.83
N GLU A 38 15.99 3.57 -16.03
CA GLU A 38 16.43 4.92 -15.69
C GLU A 38 17.83 4.93 -15.06
N GLY A 39 18.63 5.95 -15.40
CA GLY A 39 19.99 6.08 -14.91
C GLY A 39 21.03 5.22 -15.63
N PHE A 40 20.68 4.61 -16.76
CA PHE A 40 21.62 3.95 -17.69
C PHE A 40 21.52 4.53 -19.10
N LYS A 41 22.61 4.43 -19.86
CA LYS A 41 22.61 4.75 -21.30
C LYS A 41 22.20 3.52 -22.11
N GLY A 42 21.28 3.71 -23.06
CA GLY A 42 20.73 2.66 -23.91
C GLY A 42 20.99 2.91 -25.39
N VAL A 43 21.12 1.83 -26.16
CA VAL A 43 21.23 1.88 -27.62
C VAL A 43 20.43 0.76 -28.29
N ALA A 44 19.85 1.08 -29.44
CA ALA A 44 19.07 0.12 -30.22
C ALA A 44 19.96 -0.98 -30.81
N PHE A 45 19.61 -2.24 -30.53
CA PHE A 45 20.29 -3.44 -31.03
C PHE A 45 19.26 -4.57 -31.21
N ASP A 46 19.23 -5.16 -32.40
CA ASP A 46 18.38 -6.30 -32.73
C ASP A 46 19.17 -7.34 -33.52
N TRP A 47 19.22 -8.56 -32.99
CA TRP A 47 19.88 -9.72 -33.61
C TRP A 47 19.37 -10.03 -35.03
N THR A 48 18.15 -9.63 -35.35
CA THR A 48 17.53 -9.85 -36.68
C THR A 48 17.75 -8.68 -37.65
N ALA A 49 18.30 -7.56 -37.19
CA ALA A 49 18.55 -6.37 -37.99
C ALA A 49 20.04 -5.99 -37.96
N ALA A 50 20.82 -6.53 -38.89
CA ALA A 50 22.27 -6.30 -38.97
C ALA A 50 22.67 -4.81 -39.03
N ALA A 51 21.81 -3.94 -39.58
CA ALA A 51 22.01 -2.49 -39.60
C ALA A 51 22.15 -1.88 -38.19
N THR A 52 21.69 -2.56 -37.14
CA THR A 52 21.78 -2.11 -35.75
C THR A 52 23.10 -2.48 -35.07
N PHE A 53 23.90 -3.39 -35.64
CA PHE A 53 25.10 -3.93 -34.98
C PHE A 53 26.20 -2.90 -34.77
N ASP A 54 26.26 -1.86 -35.61
CA ASP A 54 27.24 -0.78 -35.48
C ASP A 54 26.83 0.28 -34.45
N ASN A 55 25.55 0.33 -34.04
CA ASN A 55 25.03 1.38 -33.15
C ASN A 55 25.78 1.49 -31.82
N PRO A 56 26.11 0.41 -31.09
CA PRO A 56 26.83 0.51 -29.83
C PRO A 56 28.20 1.17 -29.97
N PHE A 57 28.88 0.96 -31.08
CA PHE A 57 30.25 1.44 -31.31
C PHE A 57 30.34 2.93 -31.67
N LYS A 58 29.20 3.63 -31.72
CA LYS A 58 29.13 5.09 -31.84
C LYS A 58 29.21 5.79 -30.48
N ALA A 59 29.19 5.05 -29.37
CA ALA A 59 29.24 5.60 -28.03
C ALA A 59 30.67 5.99 -27.59
N ASP A 60 30.75 7.03 -26.75
CA ASP A 60 31.98 7.50 -26.08
C ASP A 60 31.81 7.35 -24.56
N PRO A 61 32.75 6.69 -23.84
CA PRO A 61 34.00 6.05 -24.28
C PRO A 61 33.83 4.78 -25.13
N ALA A 62 34.84 4.48 -25.94
CA ALA A 62 34.90 3.28 -26.77
C ALA A 62 34.69 1.98 -25.96
N ILE A 63 34.00 1.03 -26.60
CA ILE A 63 33.67 -0.28 -26.04
C ILE A 63 34.87 -1.22 -26.17
N ASP A 64 35.31 -1.77 -25.05
CA ASP A 64 36.44 -2.72 -24.99
C ASP A 64 36.02 -4.11 -24.48
N ARG A 65 34.84 -4.22 -23.85
CA ARG A 65 34.32 -5.47 -23.26
C ARG A 65 32.86 -5.66 -23.63
N VAL A 66 32.46 -6.90 -23.88
CA VAL A 66 31.08 -7.27 -24.21
C VAL A 66 30.62 -8.39 -23.30
N TYR A 67 29.50 -8.17 -22.61
CA TYR A 67 28.69 -9.24 -22.05
C TYR A 67 27.68 -9.71 -23.10
N LEU A 68 27.84 -10.96 -23.54
CA LEU A 68 27.15 -11.52 -24.68
C LEU A 68 26.04 -12.48 -24.23
N ILE A 69 24.80 -12.17 -24.60
CA ILE A 69 23.65 -13.08 -24.52
C ILE A 69 23.19 -13.38 -25.95
N ALA A 70 23.18 -14.66 -26.33
CA ALA A 70 22.77 -15.10 -27.66
C ALA A 70 21.23 -15.06 -27.84
N PRO A 71 20.73 -14.86 -29.08
CA PRO A 71 19.30 -14.91 -29.40
C PRO A 71 18.73 -16.32 -29.29
N ARG A 72 17.43 -16.44 -29.03
CA ARG A 72 16.70 -17.73 -28.98
C ARG A 72 16.24 -18.20 -30.36
N VAL A 73 17.19 -18.40 -31.27
CA VAL A 73 16.92 -18.84 -32.65
C VAL A 73 17.74 -20.08 -33.01
N VAL A 74 17.33 -20.82 -34.05
CA VAL A 74 18.11 -21.93 -34.61
C VAL A 74 19.31 -21.37 -35.36
N GLY A 75 20.48 -22.01 -35.25
CA GLY A 75 21.69 -21.56 -35.94
C GLY A 75 22.31 -20.31 -35.32
N MET A 76 22.31 -20.21 -33.99
CA MET A 76 22.72 -19.00 -33.25
C MET A 76 24.08 -18.44 -33.69
N LEU A 77 25.06 -19.30 -33.99
CA LEU A 77 26.38 -18.85 -34.43
C LEU A 77 26.32 -18.01 -35.72
N ALA A 78 25.47 -18.37 -36.69
CA ALA A 78 25.35 -17.62 -37.93
C ALA A 78 24.82 -16.19 -37.71
N VAL A 79 24.00 -16.00 -36.67
CA VAL A 79 23.43 -14.70 -36.29
C VAL A 79 24.40 -13.88 -35.43
N VAL A 80 25.12 -14.54 -34.52
CA VAL A 80 26.00 -13.87 -33.54
C VAL A 80 27.39 -13.57 -34.12
N ARG A 81 27.90 -14.42 -35.03
CA ARG A 81 29.24 -14.28 -35.63
C ARG A 81 29.48 -12.90 -36.26
N PRO A 82 28.59 -12.34 -37.11
CA PRO A 82 28.85 -11.04 -37.74
C PRO A 82 29.03 -9.91 -36.72
N PHE A 83 28.32 -9.97 -35.59
CA PHE A 83 28.48 -9.00 -34.51
C PHE A 83 29.82 -9.17 -33.78
N ILE A 84 30.23 -10.41 -33.45
CA ILE A 84 31.53 -10.66 -32.80
C ILE A 84 32.68 -10.18 -33.69
N GLU A 85 32.61 -10.45 -35.00
CA GLU A 85 33.63 -10.00 -35.96
C GLU A 85 33.69 -8.47 -36.04
N LEU A 86 32.54 -7.80 -36.13
CA LEU A 86 32.46 -6.34 -36.08
C LEU A 86 33.02 -5.77 -34.77
N ALA A 87 32.63 -6.34 -33.64
CA ALA A 87 33.09 -5.92 -32.31
C ALA A 87 34.61 -6.02 -32.19
N LYS A 88 35.21 -7.10 -32.69
CA LYS A 88 36.67 -7.28 -32.74
C LYS A 88 37.34 -6.21 -33.60
N ILE A 89 36.80 -5.91 -34.79
CA ILE A 89 37.30 -4.84 -35.67
C ILE A 89 37.21 -3.46 -34.98
N LYS A 90 36.17 -3.23 -34.18
CA LYS A 90 35.93 -1.98 -33.44
C LYS A 90 36.74 -1.88 -32.14
N GLY A 91 37.60 -2.86 -31.84
CA GLY A 91 38.54 -2.81 -30.72
C GLY A 91 38.06 -3.48 -29.43
N VAL A 92 36.97 -4.26 -29.47
CA VAL A 92 36.58 -5.10 -28.33
C VAL A 92 37.64 -6.18 -28.09
N LYS A 93 38.14 -6.22 -26.86
CA LYS A 93 39.20 -7.15 -26.44
C LYS A 93 38.63 -8.38 -25.75
N ARG A 94 37.56 -8.20 -24.96
CA ARG A 94 37.03 -9.25 -24.08
C ARG A 94 35.54 -9.53 -24.28
N PHE A 95 35.20 -10.83 -24.32
CA PHE A 95 33.84 -11.32 -24.35
C PHE A 95 33.54 -12.18 -23.12
N VAL A 96 32.52 -11.82 -22.36
CA VAL A 96 31.95 -12.67 -21.32
C VAL A 96 30.62 -13.21 -21.84
N PHE A 97 30.56 -14.51 -22.11
CA PHE A 97 29.44 -15.14 -22.80
C PHE A 97 28.61 -15.99 -21.84
N LEU A 98 27.29 -15.75 -21.84
CA LEU A 98 26.34 -16.53 -21.05
C LEU A 98 25.87 -17.78 -21.83
N SER A 99 26.24 -18.95 -21.32
CA SER A 99 25.91 -20.29 -21.84
C SER A 99 25.10 -21.08 -20.81
N ALA A 100 25.27 -22.41 -20.71
CA ALA A 100 24.60 -23.28 -19.75
C ALA A 100 25.49 -24.47 -19.31
N THR A 101 25.25 -25.02 -18.12
CA THR A 101 26.00 -26.16 -17.55
C THR A 101 26.07 -27.37 -18.48
N GLN A 102 24.96 -27.69 -19.17
CA GLN A 102 24.88 -28.87 -20.05
C GLN A 102 25.51 -28.67 -21.44
N VAL A 103 26.00 -27.48 -21.77
CA VAL A 103 26.49 -27.14 -23.12
C VAL A 103 28.00 -27.00 -23.15
N LYS A 104 28.69 -27.93 -23.80
CA LYS A 104 30.15 -27.95 -23.97
C LYS A 104 30.60 -27.13 -25.19
N PRO A 105 31.88 -26.71 -25.26
CA PRO A 105 32.44 -26.21 -26.50
C PRO A 105 32.19 -27.18 -27.66
N GLY A 106 31.72 -26.68 -28.80
CA GLY A 106 31.43 -27.45 -30.00
C GLY A 106 30.00 -28.01 -30.08
N ASP A 107 29.27 -28.09 -28.96
CA ASP A 107 27.87 -28.50 -28.98
C ASP A 107 27.02 -27.54 -29.83
N PRO A 108 25.93 -27.98 -30.47
CA PRO A 108 25.09 -27.11 -31.30
C PRO A 108 24.63 -25.82 -30.59
N ASN A 109 24.42 -24.73 -31.36
CA ASN A 109 24.00 -23.41 -30.89
C ASN A 109 24.99 -22.74 -29.93
N LEU A 110 24.71 -22.72 -28.62
CA LEU A 110 25.53 -22.02 -27.62
C LEU A 110 26.95 -22.60 -27.55
N GLY A 111 27.13 -23.91 -27.76
CA GLY A 111 28.45 -24.56 -27.77
C GLY A 111 29.30 -24.18 -28.98
N GLN A 112 28.67 -23.91 -30.14
CA GLN A 112 29.33 -23.41 -31.34
C GLN A 112 29.80 -21.97 -31.15
N ILE A 113 29.05 -21.13 -30.43
CA ILE A 113 29.50 -19.78 -30.05
C ILE A 113 30.68 -19.89 -29.07
N HIS A 114 30.59 -20.77 -28.08
CA HIS A 114 31.69 -21.04 -27.14
C HIS A 114 32.96 -21.44 -27.90
N GLN A 115 32.90 -22.45 -28.76
CA GLN A 115 34.05 -22.88 -29.54
C GLN A 115 34.58 -21.76 -30.44
N TYR A 116 33.68 -21.00 -31.07
CA TYR A 116 34.10 -19.91 -31.94
C TYR A 116 34.88 -18.81 -31.19
N LEU A 117 34.51 -18.47 -29.95
CA LEU A 117 35.28 -17.52 -29.13
C LEU A 117 36.70 -18.02 -28.83
N ILE A 118 36.86 -19.33 -28.63
CA ILE A 118 38.17 -19.99 -28.48
C ILE A 118 38.96 -19.88 -29.79
N ASP A 119 38.34 -20.25 -30.91
CA ASP A 119 39.00 -20.33 -32.22
C ASP A 119 39.52 -18.97 -32.71
N ILE A 120 38.83 -17.87 -32.39
CA ILE A 120 39.22 -16.52 -32.82
C ILE A 120 40.26 -15.84 -31.91
N GLY A 121 40.63 -16.48 -30.79
CA GLY A 121 41.69 -16.04 -29.88
C GLY A 121 41.46 -14.68 -29.22
N VAL A 122 40.21 -14.32 -28.90
CA VAL A 122 39.90 -13.12 -28.09
C VAL A 122 39.99 -13.44 -26.60
N ASP A 123 40.14 -12.43 -25.74
CA ASP A 123 39.95 -12.68 -24.30
C ASP A 123 38.51 -13.13 -24.09
N TYR A 124 38.32 -14.27 -23.42
CA TYR A 124 36.98 -14.80 -23.22
C TYR A 124 36.76 -15.34 -21.80
N VAL A 125 35.51 -15.30 -21.36
CA VAL A 125 35.04 -16.11 -20.25
C VAL A 125 33.65 -16.64 -20.62
N VAL A 126 33.45 -17.95 -20.51
CA VAL A 126 32.11 -18.52 -20.72
C VAL A 126 31.48 -18.90 -19.38
N LEU A 127 30.41 -18.22 -19.04
CA LEU A 127 29.63 -18.52 -17.84
C LEU A 127 28.58 -19.57 -18.17
N ARG A 128 28.61 -20.69 -17.47
CA ARG A 128 27.75 -21.85 -17.69
C ARG A 128 26.86 -22.07 -16.47
N PRO A 129 25.85 -21.20 -16.26
CA PRO A 129 24.91 -21.36 -15.18
C PRO A 129 24.01 -22.58 -15.37
N THR A 130 23.56 -23.13 -14.26
CA THR A 130 22.45 -24.08 -14.22
C THR A 130 21.12 -23.30 -14.21
N TRP A 131 20.02 -23.96 -13.86
CA TRP A 131 18.68 -23.39 -13.94
C TRP A 131 18.46 -22.26 -12.92
N PHE A 132 17.79 -21.19 -13.35
CA PHE A 132 17.69 -19.96 -12.55
C PHE A 132 16.54 -20.04 -11.55
N ILE A 133 16.77 -19.59 -10.32
CA ILE A 133 15.70 -19.42 -9.31
C ILE A 133 14.61 -18.46 -9.84
N GLN A 134 15.01 -17.39 -10.54
CA GLN A 134 14.08 -16.40 -11.11
C GLN A 134 13.12 -16.98 -12.17
N ASN A 135 13.27 -18.24 -12.61
CA ASN A 135 12.30 -18.89 -13.47
C ASN A 135 10.97 -19.18 -12.76
N PHE A 136 10.97 -19.37 -11.44
CA PHE A 136 9.74 -19.53 -10.64
C PHE A 136 8.89 -18.26 -10.63
N ALA A 137 9.52 -17.09 -10.55
CA ALA A 137 8.85 -15.79 -10.56
C ALA A 137 8.48 -15.28 -11.96
N THR A 138 8.83 -16.02 -13.02
CA THR A 138 8.56 -15.61 -14.40
C THR A 138 7.94 -16.74 -15.22
N ASN A 139 8.75 -17.60 -15.83
CA ASN A 139 8.31 -18.63 -16.77
C ASN A 139 7.31 -19.63 -16.15
N LEU A 140 7.43 -19.89 -14.85
CA LEU A 140 6.56 -20.80 -14.11
C LEU A 140 5.53 -20.05 -13.24
N ALA A 141 5.60 -18.72 -13.18
CA ALA A 141 4.81 -17.92 -12.24
C ALA A 141 3.31 -18.09 -12.44
N TYR A 142 2.85 -18.05 -13.70
CA TYR A 142 1.44 -18.24 -14.02
C TYR A 142 0.92 -19.59 -13.51
N SER A 143 1.63 -20.68 -13.80
CA SER A 143 1.26 -22.03 -13.37
C SER A 143 1.25 -22.15 -11.83
N ILE A 144 2.20 -21.53 -11.15
CA ILE A 144 2.28 -21.55 -9.69
C ILE A 144 1.17 -20.69 -9.06
N LYS A 145 0.85 -19.53 -9.66
CA LYS A 145 -0.19 -18.61 -9.17
C LYS A 145 -1.59 -19.16 -9.41
N GLU A 146 -1.91 -19.48 -10.65
CA GLU A 146 -3.26 -19.85 -11.08
C GLU A 146 -3.58 -21.32 -10.84
N ASN A 147 -2.61 -22.22 -11.11
CA ASN A 147 -2.88 -23.66 -11.12
C ASN A 147 -2.35 -24.40 -9.90
N ASN A 148 -1.71 -23.69 -8.95
CA ASN A 148 -1.02 -24.30 -7.81
C ASN A 148 0.01 -25.37 -8.24
N GLU A 149 0.61 -25.26 -9.44
CA GLU A 149 1.46 -26.33 -9.98
C GLU A 149 2.76 -25.82 -10.61
N ILE A 150 3.81 -26.63 -10.46
CA ILE A 150 5.05 -26.55 -11.23
C ILE A 150 4.98 -27.68 -12.24
N SER A 151 4.95 -27.39 -13.54
CA SER A 151 5.00 -28.44 -14.58
C SER A 151 6.40 -28.55 -15.19
N SER A 152 6.99 -29.74 -15.16
CA SER A 152 8.31 -30.00 -15.74
C SER A 152 8.48 -31.46 -16.21
N ALA A 153 9.43 -31.69 -17.11
CA ALA A 153 9.88 -33.02 -17.52
C ALA A 153 11.14 -33.50 -16.76
N THR A 154 11.44 -32.92 -15.60
CA THR A 154 12.64 -33.29 -14.83
C THR A 154 12.47 -34.50 -13.93
N GLY A 155 11.25 -35.07 -13.81
CA GLY A 155 10.98 -36.19 -12.92
C GLY A 155 11.47 -35.92 -11.50
N GLU A 156 12.20 -36.88 -10.91
CA GLU A 156 12.83 -36.74 -9.58
C GLU A 156 14.22 -36.09 -9.62
N GLY A 157 14.65 -35.64 -10.80
CA GLY A 157 15.99 -35.09 -10.99
C GLY A 157 16.22 -33.86 -10.12
N LYS A 158 17.41 -33.79 -9.52
CA LYS A 158 17.81 -32.66 -8.68
C LYS A 158 18.67 -31.66 -9.44
N ILE A 159 18.44 -30.39 -9.17
CA ILE A 159 19.09 -29.25 -9.83
C ILE A 159 19.70 -28.33 -8.78
N PRO A 160 20.95 -27.89 -8.94
CA PRO A 160 21.54 -26.90 -8.05
C PRO A 160 21.13 -25.49 -8.45
N LEU A 161 19.87 -25.10 -8.24
CA LEU A 161 19.29 -23.84 -8.73
C LEU A 161 20.14 -22.60 -8.40
N VAL A 162 20.50 -21.78 -9.40
CA VAL A 162 21.39 -20.61 -9.24
C VAL A 162 20.61 -19.30 -9.29
N ALA A 163 21.01 -18.31 -8.50
CA ALA A 163 20.41 -16.97 -8.53
C ALA A 163 20.96 -16.12 -9.69
N VAL A 164 20.11 -15.27 -10.27
CA VAL A 164 20.53 -14.28 -11.29
C VAL A 164 21.64 -13.35 -10.78
N ASP A 165 21.62 -12.99 -9.51
CA ASP A 165 22.61 -12.11 -8.90
C ASP A 165 24.00 -12.76 -8.82
N ASP A 166 24.08 -14.06 -8.52
CA ASP A 166 25.34 -14.81 -8.54
C ASP A 166 25.92 -14.87 -9.95
N ILE A 167 25.05 -15.01 -10.97
CA ILE A 167 25.46 -14.97 -12.38
C ILE A 167 25.99 -13.57 -12.74
N ALA A 168 25.29 -12.51 -12.32
CA ALA A 168 25.71 -11.15 -12.56
C ALA A 168 27.05 -10.83 -11.87
N GLN A 169 27.25 -11.31 -10.64
CA GLN A 169 28.50 -11.14 -9.91
C GLN A 169 29.64 -11.90 -10.58
N ALA A 170 29.42 -13.14 -11.03
CA ALA A 170 30.41 -13.89 -11.81
C ALA A 170 30.75 -13.17 -13.13
N ALA A 171 29.75 -12.60 -13.80
CA ALA A 171 29.96 -11.79 -15.00
C ALA A 171 30.75 -10.52 -14.73
N PHE A 172 30.47 -9.82 -13.63
CA PHE A 172 31.24 -8.65 -13.20
C PHE A 172 32.70 -9.02 -12.96
N ASN A 173 32.94 -10.11 -12.21
CA ASN A 173 34.31 -10.58 -11.92
C ASN A 173 35.04 -11.00 -13.20
N ALA A 174 34.38 -11.74 -14.10
CA ALA A 174 34.94 -12.13 -15.39
C ALA A 174 35.25 -10.92 -16.28
N LEU A 175 34.36 -9.91 -16.28
CA LEU A 175 34.55 -8.67 -17.02
C LEU A 175 35.68 -7.82 -16.46
N THR A 176 36.03 -7.93 -15.18
CA THR A 176 36.97 -7.01 -14.51
C THR A 176 38.30 -7.65 -14.10
N ALA A 177 38.42 -8.98 -14.15
CA ALA A 177 39.65 -9.70 -13.86
C ALA A 177 40.80 -9.28 -14.78
N GLU A 178 42.00 -9.07 -14.25
CA GLU A 178 43.20 -8.84 -15.06
C GLU A 178 44.33 -9.76 -14.56
N PRO A 179 44.94 -10.60 -15.43
CA PRO A 179 44.60 -10.83 -16.84
C PRO A 179 43.25 -11.56 -17.02
N ALA A 180 42.76 -11.66 -18.27
CA ALA A 180 41.57 -12.44 -18.59
C ALA A 180 41.75 -13.92 -18.19
N PRO A 181 40.75 -14.55 -17.55
CA PRO A 181 40.87 -15.95 -17.18
C PRO A 181 40.93 -16.92 -18.36
N ASN A 182 40.35 -16.57 -19.52
CA ASN A 182 40.35 -17.41 -20.73
C ASN A 182 39.88 -18.84 -20.47
N SER A 183 38.73 -18.96 -19.79
CA SER A 183 38.18 -20.23 -19.29
C SER A 183 36.65 -20.21 -19.26
N ASP A 184 36.04 -21.35 -18.93
CA ASP A 184 34.61 -21.48 -18.71
C ASP A 184 34.30 -21.94 -17.27
N TYR A 185 33.23 -21.39 -16.69
CA TYR A 185 32.88 -21.59 -15.28
C TYR A 185 31.45 -22.10 -15.14
N PHE A 186 31.28 -23.19 -14.39
CA PHE A 186 29.96 -23.62 -13.96
C PHE A 186 29.45 -22.73 -12.84
N LEU A 187 28.24 -22.20 -12.98
CA LEU A 187 27.58 -21.40 -11.94
C LEU A 187 26.41 -22.20 -11.39
N VAL A 188 26.57 -22.72 -10.19
CA VAL A 188 25.62 -23.64 -9.55
C VAL A 188 25.23 -23.13 -8.16
N GLY A 189 23.98 -23.36 -7.80
CA GLY A 189 23.47 -23.10 -6.46
C GLY A 189 24.11 -24.00 -5.40
N PRO A 190 24.00 -23.61 -4.12
CA PRO A 190 24.67 -24.31 -3.02
C PRO A 190 24.04 -25.65 -2.63
N GLU A 191 22.81 -25.92 -3.09
CA GLU A 191 21.98 -27.06 -2.71
C GLU A 191 21.26 -27.67 -3.92
N LEU A 192 21.07 -28.99 -3.90
CA LEU A 192 20.38 -29.75 -4.94
C LEU A 192 18.89 -29.88 -4.61
N TRP A 193 18.04 -29.42 -5.52
CA TRP A 193 16.58 -29.40 -5.36
C TRP A 193 15.88 -30.21 -6.45
N SER A 194 14.99 -31.12 -6.09
CA SER A 194 13.94 -31.57 -7.01
C SER A 194 12.80 -30.55 -7.05
N TYR A 195 12.03 -30.50 -8.13
CA TYR A 195 10.84 -29.63 -8.15
C TYR A 195 9.76 -30.08 -7.16
N ASP A 196 9.75 -31.35 -6.72
CA ASP A 196 8.91 -31.79 -5.58
C ASP A 196 9.31 -31.07 -4.29
N GLU A 197 10.62 -31.02 -3.99
CA GLU A 197 11.16 -30.34 -2.81
C GLU A 197 10.90 -28.83 -2.89
N VAL A 198 11.03 -28.24 -4.09
CA VAL A 198 10.68 -26.83 -4.30
C VAL A 198 9.18 -26.59 -4.11
N ALA A 199 8.32 -27.45 -4.66
CA ALA A 199 6.88 -27.35 -4.52
C ALA A 199 6.47 -27.48 -3.04
N GLN A 200 7.09 -28.38 -2.27
CA GLN A 200 6.87 -28.53 -0.84
C GLN A 200 7.34 -27.28 -0.06
N LEU A 201 8.51 -26.75 -0.38
CA LEU A 201 9.01 -25.52 0.23
C LEU A 201 8.07 -24.35 -0.06
N MET A 202 7.67 -24.17 -1.32
CA MET A 202 6.68 -23.15 -1.70
C MET A 202 5.35 -23.37 -0.98
N SER A 203 4.89 -24.61 -0.82
CA SER A 203 3.66 -24.91 -0.09
C SER A 203 3.72 -24.44 1.36
N SER A 204 4.84 -24.73 2.02
CA SER A 204 5.06 -24.34 3.42
C SER A 204 5.10 -22.81 3.61
N VAL A 205 5.68 -22.09 2.65
CA VAL A 205 5.85 -20.63 2.72
C VAL A 205 4.56 -19.91 2.32
N LEU A 206 3.85 -20.40 1.30
CA LEU A 206 2.66 -19.75 0.75
C LEU A 206 1.37 -20.10 1.51
N GLY A 207 1.41 -21.12 2.39
CA GLY A 207 0.23 -21.57 3.13
C GLY A 207 -0.85 -22.22 2.27
N ARG A 208 -0.52 -22.61 1.03
CA ARG A 208 -1.38 -23.34 0.08
C ARG A 208 -0.59 -24.45 -0.60
N GLU A 209 -1.24 -25.55 -0.96
CA GLU A 209 -0.57 -26.67 -1.62
C GLU A 209 -0.08 -26.25 -3.01
N ILE A 210 1.21 -26.41 -3.28
CA ILE A 210 1.82 -26.34 -4.61
C ILE A 210 2.29 -27.73 -4.98
N ARG A 211 1.89 -28.22 -6.16
CA ARG A 211 2.23 -29.56 -6.64
C ARG A 211 3.22 -29.52 -7.79
N HIS A 212 4.16 -30.46 -7.82
CA HIS A 212 4.98 -30.67 -9.01
C HIS A 212 4.29 -31.68 -9.94
N LYS A 213 3.79 -31.18 -11.07
CA LYS A 213 3.20 -31.97 -12.16
C LYS A 213 4.31 -32.46 -13.09
N LYS A 214 4.72 -33.71 -12.88
CA LYS A 214 5.69 -34.43 -13.73
C LYS A 214 5.04 -34.76 -15.07
N VAL A 215 5.57 -34.19 -16.15
CA VAL A 215 5.06 -34.39 -17.52
C VAL A 215 6.10 -35.07 -18.39
N GLY A 216 5.67 -35.73 -19.47
CA GLY A 216 6.57 -36.33 -20.45
C GLY A 216 7.22 -35.30 -21.39
N GLU A 217 8.24 -35.72 -22.16
CA GLU A 217 8.96 -34.87 -23.12
C GLU A 217 8.02 -34.17 -24.11
N GLU A 218 7.10 -34.93 -24.73
CA GLU A 218 6.22 -34.38 -25.76
C GLU A 218 5.20 -33.41 -25.16
N GLU A 219 4.60 -33.71 -24.01
CA GLU A 219 3.71 -32.77 -23.32
C GLU A 219 4.46 -31.48 -22.95
N ARG A 220 5.69 -31.60 -22.46
CA ARG A 220 6.52 -30.45 -22.11
C ARG A 220 6.87 -29.58 -23.30
N LYS A 221 7.24 -30.21 -24.42
CA LYS A 221 7.46 -29.53 -25.70
C LYS A 221 6.21 -28.79 -26.17
N GLN A 222 5.02 -29.38 -26.08
CA GLN A 222 3.77 -28.71 -26.44
C GLN A 222 3.45 -27.52 -25.52
N ILE A 223 3.82 -27.59 -24.23
CA ILE A 223 3.72 -26.44 -23.32
C ILE A 223 4.64 -25.30 -23.78
N PHE A 224 5.88 -25.59 -24.15
CA PHE A 224 6.80 -24.57 -24.68
C PHE A 224 6.30 -23.94 -25.99
N ILE A 225 5.75 -24.74 -26.91
CA ILE A 225 5.19 -24.25 -28.18
C ILE A 225 3.99 -23.32 -27.92
N ARG A 226 3.07 -23.70 -27.04
CA ARG A 226 1.94 -22.84 -26.63
C ARG A 226 2.41 -21.51 -26.04
N ASN A 227 3.56 -21.51 -25.37
CA ASN A 227 4.19 -20.32 -24.82
C ASN A 227 5.07 -19.56 -25.83
N GLY A 228 4.93 -19.83 -27.14
CA GLY A 228 5.53 -19.07 -28.22
C GLY A 228 6.94 -19.48 -28.62
N LEU A 229 7.44 -20.65 -28.20
CA LEU A 229 8.74 -21.17 -28.65
C LEU A 229 8.61 -21.92 -29.97
N ALA A 230 9.61 -21.76 -30.85
CA ALA A 230 9.71 -22.54 -32.08
C ALA A 230 9.84 -24.04 -31.76
N PRO A 231 9.21 -24.94 -32.55
CA PRO A 231 9.14 -26.38 -32.25
C PRO A 231 10.50 -27.05 -31.97
N ASP A 232 11.53 -26.72 -32.75
CA ASP A 232 12.87 -27.30 -32.56
C ASP A 232 13.52 -26.87 -31.25
N LEU A 233 13.36 -25.59 -30.87
CA LEU A 233 13.88 -25.07 -29.62
C LEU A 233 13.11 -25.64 -28.41
N ALA A 234 11.77 -25.74 -28.54
CA ALA A 234 10.92 -26.37 -27.55
C ALA A 234 11.31 -27.84 -27.31
N SER A 235 11.56 -28.59 -28.38
CA SER A 235 12.01 -29.99 -28.30
C SER A 235 13.34 -30.11 -27.55
N ARG A 236 14.31 -29.24 -27.85
CA ARG A 236 15.62 -29.28 -27.19
C ARG A 236 15.55 -28.91 -25.71
N LEU A 237 14.72 -27.92 -25.34
CA LEU A 237 14.53 -27.55 -23.94
C LEU A 237 13.82 -28.65 -23.15
N ALA A 238 12.82 -29.32 -23.74
CA ALA A 238 12.19 -30.49 -23.13
C ALA A 238 13.21 -31.62 -22.91
N GLN A 239 14.09 -31.88 -23.88
CA GLN A 239 15.18 -32.86 -23.73
C GLN A 239 16.20 -32.49 -22.66
N MET A 240 16.47 -31.20 -22.45
CA MET A 240 17.30 -30.75 -21.33
C MET A 240 16.65 -31.07 -19.99
N GLU A 241 15.35 -30.85 -19.84
CA GLU A 241 14.60 -31.24 -18.63
C GLU A 241 14.61 -32.77 -18.44
N VAL A 242 14.41 -33.56 -19.50
CA VAL A 242 14.49 -35.03 -19.43
C VAL A 242 15.87 -35.49 -18.98
N ARG A 243 16.96 -34.87 -19.46
CA ARG A 243 18.32 -35.20 -18.99
C ARG A 243 18.50 -34.89 -17.51
N VAL A 244 17.79 -33.89 -16.95
CA VAL A 244 17.80 -33.65 -15.49
C VAL A 244 17.21 -34.85 -14.74
N SER A 245 16.13 -35.46 -15.25
CA SER A 245 15.54 -36.67 -14.65
C SER A 245 16.51 -37.85 -14.58
N GLN A 246 17.53 -37.85 -15.45
CA GLN A 246 18.61 -38.83 -15.51
C GLN A 246 19.85 -38.41 -14.70
N GLY A 247 19.77 -37.34 -13.91
CA GLY A 247 20.84 -36.88 -13.03
C GLY A 247 21.89 -35.98 -13.70
N SER A 248 21.66 -35.45 -14.90
CA SER A 248 22.67 -34.63 -15.62
C SER A 248 23.14 -33.37 -14.88
N GLU A 249 22.33 -32.86 -13.95
CA GLU A 249 22.60 -31.69 -13.10
C GLU A 249 22.96 -32.07 -11.64
N ALA A 250 22.91 -33.35 -11.26
CA ALA A 250 23.19 -33.84 -9.91
C ALA A 250 24.71 -33.85 -9.63
N ARG A 251 25.35 -32.68 -9.75
CA ARG A 251 26.79 -32.48 -9.52
C ARG A 251 27.00 -31.98 -8.09
N SER A 252 27.96 -32.58 -7.38
CA SER A 252 28.36 -32.18 -6.02
C SER A 252 29.14 -30.85 -6.01
N ARG A 253 29.28 -30.26 -4.82
CA ARG A 253 29.94 -28.97 -4.51
C ARG A 253 31.39 -28.82 -5.02
N ASP A 254 32.02 -29.88 -5.51
CA ASP A 254 33.45 -29.93 -5.88
C ASP A 254 33.83 -29.08 -7.12
N TYR A 255 32.85 -28.43 -7.77
CA TYR A 255 33.04 -27.58 -8.95
C TYR A 255 32.97 -26.06 -8.65
N TYR A 256 32.93 -25.66 -7.37
CA TYR A 256 32.96 -24.25 -6.98
C TYR A 256 34.32 -23.60 -7.27
N VAL A 257 34.36 -22.66 -8.22
CA VAL A 257 35.41 -21.64 -8.27
C VAL A 257 34.76 -20.33 -7.85
N SER A 258 34.93 -19.96 -6.58
CA SER A 258 34.50 -18.67 -6.07
C SER A 258 35.38 -17.58 -6.68
N LEU A 259 34.82 -16.81 -7.62
CA LEU A 259 35.41 -15.51 -8.01
C LEU A 259 35.11 -14.41 -6.96
N SER A 260 34.46 -14.75 -5.85
CA SER A 260 34.18 -13.85 -4.73
C SER A 260 35.29 -13.92 -3.68
N LEU A 261 36.20 -12.94 -3.71
CA LEU A 261 36.76 -12.20 -2.57
C LEU A 261 38.12 -11.62 -2.96
N SER A 262 38.18 -10.30 -3.01
CA SER A 262 39.39 -9.51 -3.22
C SER A 262 40.33 -9.62 -2.01
N THR A 263 41.56 -10.10 -2.20
CA THR A 263 42.81 -9.39 -1.85
C THR A 263 44.07 -10.13 -2.34
N CYS A 264 45.05 -9.33 -2.77
CA CYS A 264 46.38 -9.60 -3.34
C CYS A 264 47.12 -10.92 -3.04
N ALA A 265 47.67 -11.50 -4.13
CA ALA A 265 48.99 -12.12 -4.32
C ALA A 265 49.60 -13.10 -3.28
N VAL A 266 49.94 -14.32 -3.73
CA VAL A 266 51.30 -14.93 -3.78
C VAL A 266 51.20 -16.47 -3.80
N SER A 267 51.86 -17.06 -4.81
CA SER A 267 52.43 -18.41 -4.91
C SER A 267 51.58 -19.68 -4.85
N ALA A 268 51.81 -20.52 -5.86
CA ALA A 268 51.56 -21.95 -5.84
C ALA A 268 52.28 -22.63 -4.66
N MET A 269 51.57 -23.47 -3.92
CA MET A 269 52.07 -24.75 -3.41
C MET A 269 50.92 -25.61 -2.88
N ALA A 270 50.90 -26.86 -3.33
CA ALA A 270 49.99 -27.91 -2.87
C ALA A 270 50.16 -28.16 -1.36
N LEU A 271 49.08 -28.07 -0.59
CA LEU A 271 48.89 -28.76 0.69
C LEU A 271 47.37 -28.94 0.90
N ALA A 272 46.94 -30.18 1.14
CA ALA A 272 45.55 -30.53 1.40
C ALA A 272 45.00 -29.80 2.64
N PRO A 273 43.72 -29.39 2.66
CA PRO A 273 43.14 -28.74 3.83
C PRO A 273 42.83 -29.76 4.93
N PRO A 274 42.86 -29.35 6.22
CA PRO A 274 42.58 -30.22 7.36
C PRO A 274 41.07 -30.55 7.41
N PRO A 275 40.66 -31.61 8.14
CA PRO A 275 39.26 -31.98 8.22
C PRO A 275 38.46 -30.88 8.93
N LEU A 276 37.49 -30.29 8.23
CA LEU A 276 36.55 -29.33 8.78
C LEU A 276 35.62 -30.03 9.79
N SER A 277 35.86 -29.76 11.06
CA SER A 277 34.91 -29.99 12.13
C SER A 277 33.74 -28.99 12.05
N SER A 278 32.54 -29.52 11.83
CA SER A 278 31.19 -28.94 12.01
C SER A 278 30.71 -27.81 11.07
N PRO A 279 29.39 -27.75 10.76
CA PRO A 279 28.84 -27.03 9.62
C PRO A 279 28.16 -25.71 10.02
N ASP A 280 28.79 -24.58 9.77
CA ASP A 280 28.09 -23.29 9.79
C ASP A 280 27.40 -23.06 8.43
N ARG A 281 26.09 -23.31 8.39
CA ARG A 281 25.19 -22.87 7.32
C ARG A 281 25.22 -21.34 7.29
N MET A 282 25.73 -20.72 6.22
CA MET A 282 25.44 -19.31 5.93
C MET A 282 23.92 -19.15 5.78
N ALA A 283 23.27 -18.64 6.81
CA ALA A 283 21.83 -18.40 6.79
C ALA A 283 21.52 -17.27 5.78
N CYS A 284 20.65 -17.55 4.82
CA CYS A 284 20.15 -16.54 3.89
C CYS A 284 19.21 -15.61 4.67
N HIS A 285 19.69 -14.44 5.06
CA HIS A 285 18.90 -13.47 5.79
C HIS A 285 18.05 -12.64 4.82
N PHE A 286 16.82 -12.31 5.21
CA PHE A 286 15.87 -11.50 4.43
C PHE A 286 16.49 -10.18 3.93
N SER A 287 17.43 -9.60 4.67
CA SER A 287 18.20 -8.41 4.29
C SER A 287 19.03 -8.56 3.01
N ASN A 288 19.38 -9.79 2.63
CA ASN A 288 20.29 -10.09 1.53
C ASN A 288 19.54 -10.48 0.24
N LEU A 289 18.20 -10.41 0.25
CA LEU A 289 17.41 -10.70 -0.94
C LEU A 289 17.52 -9.54 -1.96
N PRO A 290 17.42 -9.84 -3.26
CA PRO A 290 17.35 -8.82 -4.30
C PRO A 290 16.10 -7.93 -4.17
N LEU A 291 16.25 -6.69 -4.62
CA LEU A 291 15.22 -5.64 -4.63
C LEU A 291 13.88 -6.08 -5.27
N ASP A 292 13.92 -6.80 -6.39
CA ASP A 292 12.72 -7.30 -7.06
C ASP A 292 11.96 -8.34 -6.22
N ILE A 293 12.68 -9.17 -5.45
CA ILE A 293 12.08 -10.10 -4.48
C ILE A 293 11.53 -9.35 -3.28
N HIS A 294 12.24 -8.34 -2.75
CA HIS A 294 11.69 -7.45 -1.72
C HIS A 294 10.41 -6.79 -2.19
N ASN A 295 10.40 -6.18 -3.37
CA ASN A 295 9.21 -5.56 -3.94
C ASN A 295 8.07 -6.57 -4.10
N THR A 296 8.33 -7.77 -4.62
CA THR A 296 7.30 -8.82 -4.75
C THR A 296 6.74 -9.23 -3.39
N ILE A 297 7.57 -9.36 -2.37
CA ILE A 297 7.13 -9.70 -1.00
C ILE A 297 6.33 -8.54 -0.40
N LEU A 298 6.85 -7.31 -0.52
CA LEU A 298 6.20 -6.10 0.00
C LEU A 298 4.86 -5.82 -0.71
N GLU A 299 4.74 -6.16 -1.99
CA GLU A 299 3.50 -6.11 -2.77
C GLU A 299 2.45 -7.13 -2.30
N LEU A 300 2.80 -8.14 -1.49
CA LEU A 300 1.84 -9.05 -0.87
C LEU A 300 1.35 -8.56 0.50
N LEU A 301 2.02 -7.56 1.07
CA LEU A 301 1.72 -7.07 2.40
C LEU A 301 0.66 -5.96 2.37
N SER A 302 -0.03 -5.77 3.48
CA SER A 302 -0.91 -4.61 3.62
C SER A 302 -0.07 -3.31 3.68
N PRO A 303 -0.61 -2.16 3.23
CA PRO A 303 0.06 -0.87 3.37
C PRO A 303 0.55 -0.59 4.81
N SER A 304 -0.23 -1.03 5.82
CA SER A 304 0.15 -0.91 7.24
C SER A 304 1.34 -1.79 7.62
N ASP A 305 1.45 -2.99 7.08
CA ASP A 305 2.57 -3.89 7.36
C ASP A 305 3.85 -3.37 6.71
N VAL A 306 3.75 -2.80 5.50
CA VAL A 306 4.88 -2.16 4.80
C VAL A 306 5.40 -0.95 5.57
N ILE A 307 4.52 -0.08 6.09
CA ILE A 307 4.92 1.01 6.98
C ILE A 307 5.53 0.48 8.29
N SER A 308 5.07 -0.68 8.77
CA SER A 308 5.62 -1.31 9.97
C SER A 308 7.02 -1.88 9.70
N LEU A 309 7.22 -2.54 8.56
CA LEU A 309 8.52 -3.05 8.11
C LEU A 309 9.53 -1.93 7.89
N ARG A 310 9.11 -0.77 7.40
CA ARG A 310 9.95 0.43 7.27
C ARG A 310 10.71 0.76 8.56
N LYS A 311 10.13 0.45 9.71
CA LYS A 311 10.68 0.77 11.05
C LYS A 311 11.65 -0.28 11.58
N THR A 312 11.90 -1.36 10.83
CA THR A 312 12.67 -2.52 11.35
C THR A 312 14.16 -2.40 11.06
N CYS A 313 14.55 -2.14 9.82
CA CYS A 313 15.95 -2.01 9.42
C CYS A 313 16.12 -1.03 8.26
N ARG A 314 17.35 -0.59 8.02
CA ARG A 314 17.67 0.37 6.96
C ARG A 314 17.25 -0.10 5.56
N ILE A 315 17.48 -1.37 5.27
CA ILE A 315 17.12 -1.98 3.97
C ILE A 315 15.61 -1.89 3.80
N MET A 316 14.82 -2.39 4.75
CA MET A 316 13.36 -2.25 4.71
C MET A 316 12.91 -0.79 4.68
N SER A 317 13.65 0.12 5.32
CA SER A 317 13.32 1.55 5.25
C SER A 317 13.49 2.10 3.85
N GLU A 318 14.59 1.78 3.17
CA GLU A 318 14.88 2.22 1.80
C GLU A 318 13.92 1.56 0.79
N GLU A 319 13.72 0.25 0.92
CA GLU A 319 12.86 -0.57 0.07
C GLU A 319 11.39 -0.15 0.13
N THR A 320 10.86 -0.05 1.34
CA THR A 320 9.46 0.38 1.54
C THR A 320 9.24 1.84 1.20
N SER A 321 10.28 2.65 0.94
CA SER A 321 10.16 4.06 0.52
C SER A 321 10.17 4.24 -1.00
N GLN A 322 10.21 3.16 -1.77
CA GLN A 322 10.17 3.24 -3.22
C GLN A 322 8.78 3.62 -3.72
N ARG A 323 8.71 4.69 -4.52
CA ARG A 323 7.45 5.18 -5.10
C ARG A 323 6.70 4.11 -5.90
N PHE A 324 7.42 3.28 -6.66
CA PHE A 324 6.84 2.21 -7.47
C PHE A 324 6.00 1.24 -6.63
N LEU A 325 6.51 0.81 -5.47
CA LEU A 325 5.80 -0.06 -4.53
C LEU A 325 4.45 0.55 -4.12
N TRP A 326 4.44 1.86 -3.82
CA TRP A 326 3.22 2.55 -3.39
C TRP A 326 2.23 2.79 -4.51
N VAL A 327 2.69 2.98 -5.75
CA VAL A 327 1.81 2.98 -6.93
C VAL A 327 1.11 1.63 -7.05
N LYS A 328 1.86 0.52 -6.94
CA LYS A 328 1.28 -0.84 -6.96
C LYS A 328 0.31 -1.10 -5.80
N MET A 329 0.59 -0.56 -4.63
CA MET A 329 -0.35 -0.65 -3.51
C MET A 329 -1.63 0.13 -3.74
N VAL A 330 -1.56 1.33 -4.33
CA VAL A 330 -2.77 2.10 -4.66
C VAL A 330 -3.59 1.39 -5.74
N GLU A 331 -2.95 0.84 -6.78
CA GLU A 331 -3.62 0.00 -7.79
C GLU A 331 -4.35 -1.18 -7.13
N ARG A 332 -3.66 -1.94 -6.27
CA ARG A 332 -4.24 -3.09 -5.56
C ARG A 332 -5.39 -2.68 -4.62
N ILE A 333 -5.22 -1.60 -3.86
CA ILE A 333 -6.28 -1.06 -2.99
C ILE A 333 -7.49 -0.62 -3.82
N CYS A 334 -7.26 -0.07 -5.02
CA CYS A 334 -8.35 0.29 -5.91
C CYS A 334 -9.15 -0.92 -6.39
N GLU A 335 -8.46 -1.99 -6.79
CA GLU A 335 -9.07 -3.26 -7.18
C GLU A 335 -9.83 -3.91 -6.02
N GLU A 336 -9.16 -4.11 -4.87
CA GLU A 336 -9.72 -4.75 -3.67
C GLU A 336 -10.95 -4.02 -3.10
N ASN A 337 -11.06 -2.70 -3.33
CA ASN A 337 -12.10 -1.87 -2.73
C ASN A 337 -13.05 -1.23 -3.76
N THR A 338 -13.03 -1.71 -5.01
CA THR A 338 -13.85 -1.20 -6.12
C THR A 338 -13.80 0.33 -6.30
N VAL A 339 -12.61 0.91 -6.11
CA VAL A 339 -12.36 2.35 -6.25
C VAL A 339 -11.87 2.67 -7.65
N TYR A 340 -12.45 3.68 -8.29
CA TYR A 340 -12.06 4.16 -9.62
C TYR A 340 -10.64 4.74 -9.60
N LEU A 341 -9.68 4.02 -10.18
CA LEU A 341 -8.25 4.32 -10.15
C LEU A 341 -7.91 5.72 -10.71
N PRO A 342 -8.54 6.22 -11.79
CA PRO A 342 -8.31 7.58 -12.29
C PRO A 342 -8.72 8.70 -11.31
N SER A 343 -9.39 8.38 -10.19
CA SER A 343 -9.53 9.30 -9.07
C SER A 343 -8.19 9.75 -8.49
N PHE A 344 -7.13 8.96 -8.69
CA PHE A 344 -5.78 9.22 -8.21
C PHE A 344 -4.86 9.51 -9.41
N PRO A 345 -4.35 10.75 -9.57
CA PRO A 345 -3.40 11.08 -10.62
C PRO A 345 -2.01 10.55 -10.25
N LEU A 346 -1.83 9.23 -10.38
CA LEU A 346 -0.68 8.50 -9.84
C LEU A 346 0.65 9.15 -10.23
N ASP A 347 0.80 9.61 -11.47
CA ASP A 347 2.02 10.26 -11.98
C ASP A 347 2.36 11.58 -11.27
N GLU A 348 1.35 12.33 -10.82
CA GLU A 348 1.51 13.64 -10.16
C GLU A 348 1.65 13.51 -8.64
N MET A 349 1.28 12.36 -8.06
CA MET A 349 1.27 12.16 -6.62
C MET A 349 2.69 11.98 -6.05
N SER A 350 2.94 12.64 -4.92
CA SER A 350 4.14 12.42 -4.12
C SER A 350 4.09 11.06 -3.41
N LEU A 351 5.24 10.56 -2.95
CA LEU A 351 5.29 9.35 -2.12
C LEU A 351 4.35 9.44 -0.91
N LEU A 352 4.28 10.60 -0.26
CA LEU A 352 3.41 10.83 0.89
C LEU A 352 1.93 10.78 0.52
N ASP A 353 1.54 11.29 -0.66
CA ASP A 353 0.17 11.21 -1.15
C ASP A 353 -0.22 9.76 -1.48
N LEU A 354 0.69 9.01 -2.11
CA LEU A 354 0.48 7.58 -2.41
C LEU A 354 0.31 6.76 -1.13
N GLU A 355 1.19 6.97 -0.15
CA GLU A 355 1.08 6.35 1.19
C GLU A 355 -0.23 6.72 1.89
N TYR A 356 -0.62 7.99 1.80
CA TYR A 356 -1.85 8.49 2.42
C TYR A 356 -3.10 7.83 1.85
N VAL A 357 -3.17 7.70 0.52
CA VAL A 357 -4.28 7.07 -0.20
C VAL A 357 -4.29 5.57 0.03
N ALA A 358 -3.14 4.90 -0.07
CA ALA A 358 -3.03 3.46 0.21
C ALA A 358 -3.46 3.10 1.64
N MET A 359 -3.18 3.99 2.61
CA MET A 359 -3.59 3.81 4.01
C MET A 359 -5.03 4.22 4.30
N ALA A 360 -5.78 4.75 3.32
CA ALA A 360 -7.10 5.31 3.56
C ALA A 360 -8.11 4.31 4.15
N PRO A 361 -8.21 3.04 3.67
CA PRO A 361 -9.08 2.05 4.30
C PRO A 361 -8.75 1.79 5.77
N LYS A 362 -7.45 1.63 6.09
CA LYS A 362 -7.02 1.40 7.48
C LYS A 362 -7.28 2.60 8.37
N ARG A 363 -7.15 3.81 7.83
CA ARG A 363 -7.42 5.07 8.56
C ARG A 363 -8.90 5.27 8.81
N TRP A 364 -9.74 4.90 7.86
CA TRP A 364 -11.20 4.85 8.04
C TRP A 364 -11.58 3.86 9.15
N GLU A 365 -11.02 2.66 9.10
CA GLU A 365 -11.21 1.62 10.11
C GLU A 365 -10.80 2.11 11.52
N MET A 366 -9.60 2.70 11.66
CA MET A 366 -9.14 3.24 12.94
C MET A 366 -10.05 4.37 13.45
N LEU A 367 -10.46 5.28 12.57
CA LEU A 367 -11.36 6.38 12.92
C LEU A 367 -12.70 5.86 13.45
N ALA A 368 -13.21 4.78 12.86
CA ALA A 368 -14.43 4.13 13.28
C ALA A 368 -14.30 3.46 14.65
N PHE A 369 -13.29 2.60 14.84
CA PHE A 369 -13.11 1.83 16.08
C PHE A 369 -12.62 2.65 17.29
N GLU A 370 -12.18 3.89 17.08
CA GLU A 370 -11.93 4.84 18.16
C GLU A 370 -13.22 5.33 18.83
N ARG A 371 -14.36 5.22 18.15
CA ARG A 371 -15.67 5.64 18.67
C ARG A 371 -16.37 4.47 19.33
N ARG A 372 -16.98 4.71 20.50
CA ARG A 372 -17.70 3.71 21.29
C ARG A 372 -19.21 3.96 21.41
N SER A 373 -19.71 5.11 20.96
CA SER A 373 -21.14 5.48 21.07
C SER A 373 -21.76 5.76 19.70
N MET A 374 -22.97 5.21 19.48
CA MET A 374 -23.78 5.44 18.27
C MET A 374 -24.41 6.84 18.18
N GLU A 375 -24.41 7.59 19.29
CA GLU A 375 -25.08 8.90 19.38
C GLU A 375 -24.18 10.06 18.92
N ASP A 376 -22.86 9.87 18.95
CA ASP A 376 -21.89 10.91 18.60
C ASP A 376 -21.72 11.01 17.08
N GLU A 377 -21.90 12.22 16.56
CA GLU A 377 -21.63 12.56 15.16
C GLU A 377 -20.11 12.56 14.90
N LEU A 378 -19.71 11.95 13.79
CA LEU A 378 -18.31 11.89 13.39
C LEU A 378 -17.82 13.30 13.04
N LEU A 379 -16.73 13.74 13.68
CA LEU A 379 -16.18 15.06 13.44
C LEU A 379 -15.67 15.19 12.00
N ALA A 380 -16.38 15.98 11.21
CA ALA A 380 -15.97 16.41 9.89
C ALA A 380 -14.63 17.16 9.96
N TYR A 381 -13.69 16.82 9.07
CA TYR A 381 -12.46 17.59 8.93
C TYR A 381 -12.71 18.91 8.19
N SER A 382 -13.46 18.86 7.09
CA SER A 382 -13.63 20.00 6.19
C SER A 382 -14.94 19.89 5.42
N PRO A 383 -16.03 20.55 5.87
CA PRO A 383 -17.21 20.73 5.04
C PRO A 383 -16.93 21.75 3.91
N ARG A 384 -17.32 21.42 2.69
CA ARG A 384 -17.25 22.29 1.50
C ARG A 384 -18.63 22.38 0.88
N ILE A 385 -19.07 23.56 0.44
CA ILE A 385 -20.38 23.74 -0.19
C ILE A 385 -20.21 24.08 -1.66
N ILE A 386 -20.84 23.30 -2.53
CA ILE A 386 -20.97 23.57 -3.96
C ILE A 386 -22.26 24.36 -4.15
N LYS A 387 -22.14 25.63 -4.57
CA LYS A 387 -23.29 26.51 -4.87
C LYS A 387 -23.38 26.91 -6.35
N GLN A 388 -22.24 26.94 -7.03
CA GLN A 388 -22.14 27.56 -8.35
C GLN A 388 -22.91 26.75 -9.39
N GLY A 389 -23.86 27.39 -10.08
CA GLY A 389 -24.60 26.75 -11.17
C GLY A 389 -25.58 25.66 -10.74
N ILE A 390 -25.96 25.63 -9.45
CA ILE A 390 -26.95 24.72 -8.87
C ILE A 390 -28.19 25.52 -8.46
N SER A 391 -29.34 25.21 -9.05
CA SER A 391 -30.63 25.78 -8.64
C SER A 391 -31.32 24.81 -7.67
N VAL A 392 -31.05 24.92 -6.38
CA VAL A 392 -31.77 24.14 -5.37
C VAL A 392 -33.18 24.75 -5.25
N GLY A 393 -34.16 24.18 -5.95
CA GLY A 393 -35.58 24.44 -5.71
C GLY A 393 -36.14 23.45 -4.68
N ASP A 394 -37.38 23.64 -4.25
CA ASP A 394 -38.11 22.73 -3.33
C ASP A 394 -38.44 21.35 -3.94
N ASP A 395 -37.89 21.02 -5.12
CA ASP A 395 -38.30 19.87 -5.93
C ASP A 395 -37.21 18.78 -5.89
N ASP A 396 -37.62 17.55 -5.54
CA ASP A 396 -36.80 16.33 -5.31
C ASP A 396 -36.11 15.76 -6.58
N THR A 397 -35.92 16.58 -7.62
CA THR A 397 -35.49 16.17 -8.95
C THR A 397 -33.97 16.17 -9.15
N MET A 398 -33.19 16.58 -8.15
CA MET A 398 -31.73 16.53 -8.19
C MET A 398 -31.19 15.24 -7.58
N ASP A 399 -30.26 14.60 -8.28
CA ASP A 399 -29.61 13.38 -7.81
C ASP A 399 -28.08 13.46 -7.96
N ILE A 400 -27.35 12.90 -7.00
CA ILE A 400 -25.89 12.98 -6.91
C ILE A 400 -25.25 11.61 -6.75
N TYR A 401 -24.11 11.42 -7.41
CA TYR A 401 -23.35 10.19 -7.31
C TYR A 401 -21.86 10.50 -7.13
N LEU A 402 -21.34 10.13 -5.95
CA LEU A 402 -19.92 10.23 -5.65
C LEU A 402 -19.20 9.02 -6.23
N VAL A 403 -18.36 9.26 -7.23
CA VAL A 403 -17.54 8.23 -7.88
C VAL A 403 -16.62 7.58 -6.85
N PRO A 404 -16.52 6.24 -6.79
CA PRO A 404 -15.63 5.53 -5.88
C PRO A 404 -14.19 6.06 -5.99
N GLY A 405 -13.58 6.40 -4.86
CA GLY A 405 -12.33 7.18 -4.80
C GLY A 405 -12.54 8.63 -4.38
N GLY A 406 -13.78 9.12 -4.48
CA GLY A 406 -14.25 10.36 -3.88
C GLY A 406 -13.84 11.63 -4.64
N ARG A 407 -13.01 11.54 -5.69
CA ARG A 407 -12.57 12.72 -6.44
C ARG A 407 -13.69 13.32 -7.30
N PHE A 408 -14.47 12.50 -7.98
CA PHE A 408 -15.46 12.97 -8.94
C PHE A 408 -16.88 12.86 -8.41
N LEU A 409 -17.72 13.86 -8.71
CA LEU A 409 -19.13 13.89 -8.36
C LEU A 409 -19.95 14.11 -9.64
N VAL A 410 -20.86 13.18 -9.92
CA VAL A 410 -21.86 13.33 -10.98
C VAL A 410 -23.12 13.94 -10.36
N ILE A 411 -23.69 14.93 -11.03
CA ILE A 411 -24.92 15.61 -10.58
C ILE A 411 -25.89 15.62 -11.75
N LEU A 412 -27.07 15.02 -11.54
CA LEU A 412 -28.24 15.18 -12.37
C LEU A 412 -29.11 16.31 -11.80
N GLN A 413 -29.45 17.26 -12.64
CA GLN A 413 -30.38 18.34 -12.37
C GLN A 413 -31.42 18.36 -13.48
N PRO A 414 -32.60 18.98 -13.26
CA PRO A 414 -33.57 19.20 -14.32
C PRO A 414 -32.92 19.80 -15.57
N GLY A 415 -32.89 19.01 -16.65
CA GLY A 415 -32.35 19.43 -17.95
C GLY A 415 -30.82 19.33 -18.12
N TYR A 416 -30.05 18.97 -17.09
CA TYR A 416 -28.58 18.97 -17.15
C TYR A 416 -27.94 17.82 -16.38
N LEU A 417 -26.88 17.25 -16.98
CA LEU A 417 -25.97 16.33 -16.32
C LEU A 417 -24.60 17.00 -16.25
N SER A 418 -23.98 17.01 -15.06
CA SER A 418 -22.67 17.64 -14.84
C SER A 418 -21.71 16.72 -14.10
N LEU A 419 -20.42 16.87 -14.40
CA LEU A 419 -19.31 16.20 -13.72
C LEU A 419 -18.45 17.25 -13.03
N TRP A 420 -18.18 17.01 -11.75
CA TRP A 420 -17.40 17.88 -10.89
C TRP A 420 -16.13 17.18 -10.40
N ASP A 421 -15.02 17.90 -10.41
CA ASP A 421 -13.77 17.50 -9.74
C ASP A 421 -13.74 18.15 -8.34
N LEU A 422 -13.84 17.31 -7.31
CA LEU A 422 -13.74 17.68 -5.91
C LEU A 422 -12.29 17.73 -5.41
N GLY A 423 -11.32 17.41 -6.26
CA GLY A 423 -9.92 17.29 -5.91
C GLY A 423 -9.53 15.91 -5.39
N HIS A 424 -8.31 15.50 -5.74
CA HIS A 424 -7.64 14.38 -5.10
C HIS A 424 -7.18 14.77 -3.69
N VAL A 425 -7.03 13.79 -2.80
CA VAL A 425 -6.61 14.05 -1.42
C VAL A 425 -5.09 14.12 -1.37
N SER A 426 -4.54 15.24 -0.90
CA SER A 426 -3.10 15.38 -0.62
C SER A 426 -2.82 15.20 0.87
N ALA A 427 -1.68 14.58 1.18
CA ALA A 427 -1.18 14.36 2.53
C ALA A 427 -0.72 15.65 3.23
N LEU A 428 -0.30 16.67 2.45
CA LEU A 428 0.38 17.87 2.95
C LEU A 428 -0.39 19.19 2.74
N ALA A 429 -1.39 19.21 1.86
CA ALA A 429 -2.05 20.46 1.50
C ALA A 429 -3.16 20.86 2.51
N ALA A 430 -2.94 21.98 3.20
CA ALA A 430 -3.97 22.69 3.96
C ALA A 430 -4.96 23.43 3.04
N ASP A 431 -4.52 23.87 1.86
CA ASP A 431 -5.37 24.49 0.83
C ASP A 431 -5.81 23.44 -0.19
N ARG A 432 -7.11 23.11 -0.17
CA ARG A 432 -7.71 22.09 -1.02
C ARG A 432 -8.28 22.72 -2.28
N SER A 433 -8.16 22.03 -3.41
CA SER A 433 -8.80 22.48 -4.66
C SER A 433 -10.30 22.70 -4.44
N LYS A 434 -10.76 23.90 -4.79
CA LYS A 434 -12.19 24.22 -4.77
C LYS A 434 -12.92 23.28 -5.74
N PRO A 435 -14.09 22.72 -5.35
CA PRO A 435 -14.90 21.94 -6.27
C PRO A 435 -15.12 22.69 -7.57
N LYS A 436 -14.82 22.04 -8.69
CA LYS A 436 -14.89 22.65 -10.02
C LYS A 436 -15.76 21.81 -10.93
N GLU A 437 -16.72 22.45 -11.59
CA GLU A 437 -17.42 21.81 -12.70
C GLU A 437 -16.45 21.65 -13.88
N ILE A 438 -16.21 20.41 -14.30
CA ILE A 438 -15.28 20.08 -15.38
C ILE A 438 -15.99 19.74 -16.69
N SER A 439 -17.26 19.35 -16.63
CA SER A 439 -18.10 19.11 -17.81
C SER A 439 -19.58 19.25 -17.47
N ARG A 440 -20.37 19.71 -18.44
CA ARG A 440 -21.83 19.83 -18.37
C ARG A 440 -22.44 19.52 -19.73
N MET A 441 -23.56 18.81 -19.73
CA MET A 441 -24.35 18.49 -20.92
C MET A 441 -25.83 18.73 -20.65
N LYS A 442 -26.53 19.33 -21.61
CA LYS A 442 -28.00 19.42 -21.58
C LYS A 442 -28.59 18.06 -21.91
N THR A 443 -29.52 17.57 -21.09
CA THR A 443 -30.13 16.24 -21.26
C THR A 443 -31.57 16.23 -20.78
N GLY A 444 -32.41 15.40 -21.40
CA GLY A 444 -33.75 15.06 -20.91
C GLY A 444 -33.76 13.90 -19.90
N CYS A 445 -32.58 13.41 -19.53
CA CYS A 445 -32.41 12.30 -18.60
C CYS A 445 -33.09 12.56 -17.26
N THR A 446 -33.72 11.51 -16.75
CA THR A 446 -34.49 11.49 -15.51
C THR A 446 -33.89 10.58 -14.44
N SER A 447 -33.11 9.57 -14.85
CA SER A 447 -32.32 8.71 -13.96
C SER A 447 -31.05 8.24 -14.66
N TYR A 448 -30.02 7.94 -13.87
CA TYR A 448 -28.72 7.51 -14.42
C TYR A 448 -28.03 6.48 -13.52
N THR A 449 -27.11 5.71 -14.10
CA THR A 449 -26.13 4.92 -13.36
C THR A 449 -24.72 5.21 -13.86
N VAL A 450 -23.72 5.09 -12.99
CA VAL A 450 -22.31 5.41 -13.28
C VAL A 450 -21.44 4.18 -13.08
N HIS A 451 -20.61 3.88 -14.08
CA HIS A 451 -19.69 2.74 -14.11
C HIS A 451 -18.35 3.16 -14.72
N ALA A 452 -17.29 2.36 -14.56
CA ALA A 452 -16.07 2.54 -15.34
C ALA A 452 -16.24 1.94 -16.76
N SER A 453 -15.42 2.38 -17.72
CA SER A 453 -15.24 1.66 -18.98
C SER A 453 -14.56 0.31 -18.75
N ALA A 454 -14.62 -0.58 -19.75
CA ALA A 454 -14.05 -1.93 -19.67
C ALA A 454 -12.54 -1.96 -19.34
N ASP A 455 -11.79 -0.94 -19.74
CA ASP A 455 -10.37 -0.76 -19.45
C ASP A 455 -10.11 0.01 -18.14
N GLY A 456 -11.16 0.34 -17.38
CA GLY A 456 -11.10 1.13 -16.15
C GLY A 456 -10.69 2.59 -16.37
N SER A 457 -10.48 3.02 -17.62
CA SER A 457 -10.02 4.37 -17.90
C SER A 457 -11.19 5.34 -17.75
N ALA A 458 -12.22 5.35 -18.59
CA ALA A 458 -13.28 6.36 -18.59
C ALA A 458 -14.41 6.10 -17.56
N LEU A 459 -15.23 7.13 -17.33
CA LEU A 459 -16.55 6.97 -16.72
C LEU A 459 -17.58 6.76 -17.84
N ARG A 460 -18.45 5.76 -17.63
CA ARG A 460 -19.64 5.51 -18.43
C ARG A 460 -20.88 5.82 -17.62
N ILE A 461 -21.79 6.55 -18.24
CA ILE A 461 -23.05 6.96 -17.63
C ILE A 461 -24.18 6.44 -18.51
N LEU A 462 -24.98 5.52 -17.96
CA LEU A 462 -26.22 5.10 -18.58
C LEU A 462 -27.29 6.13 -18.21
N ALA A 463 -27.61 7.03 -19.12
CA ALA A 463 -28.66 8.02 -18.96
C ALA A 463 -29.99 7.47 -19.48
N VAL A 464 -31.04 7.52 -18.66
CA VAL A 464 -32.39 7.06 -19.01
C VAL A 464 -33.34 8.24 -19.12
N THR A 465 -34.05 8.31 -20.23
CA THR A 465 -35.10 9.31 -20.51
C THR A 465 -36.42 8.59 -20.75
N TYR A 466 -37.40 8.82 -19.89
CA TYR A 466 -38.75 8.29 -20.06
C TYR A 466 -39.56 9.23 -20.96
N ASP A 467 -39.86 8.81 -22.19
CA ASP A 467 -40.60 9.60 -23.18
C ASP A 467 -41.78 8.78 -23.75
N ILE A 468 -42.92 8.77 -23.06
CA ILE A 468 -44.06 7.89 -23.39
C ILE A 468 -44.44 8.04 -24.88
N PRO A 469 -44.48 6.95 -25.67
CA PRO A 469 -44.50 5.53 -25.27
C PRO A 469 -43.14 4.79 -25.34
N ARG A 470 -42.01 5.49 -25.38
CA ARG A 470 -40.66 4.92 -25.50
C ARG A 470 -39.72 5.38 -24.38
N THR A 471 -38.97 4.45 -23.81
CA THR A 471 -37.86 4.77 -22.92
C THR A 471 -36.57 4.78 -23.74
N ARG A 472 -35.82 5.88 -23.66
CA ARG A 472 -34.51 6.04 -24.31
C ARG A 472 -33.40 5.81 -23.29
N TYR A 473 -32.47 4.92 -23.64
CA TYR A 473 -31.24 4.61 -22.92
C TYR A 473 -30.06 5.13 -23.72
N GLU A 474 -29.20 5.93 -23.12
CA GLU A 474 -28.01 6.50 -23.76
C GLU A 474 -26.78 6.21 -22.91
N VAL A 475 -25.77 5.59 -23.50
CA VAL A 475 -24.49 5.35 -22.83
C VAL A 475 -23.55 6.49 -23.22
N LEU A 476 -23.23 7.31 -22.23
CA LEU A 476 -22.32 8.44 -22.35
C LEU A 476 -20.95 8.03 -21.80
N GLU A 477 -19.89 8.37 -22.50
CA GLU A 477 -18.52 8.17 -22.05
C GLU A 477 -17.83 9.51 -21.81
N ILE A 478 -17.08 9.61 -20.70
CA ILE A 478 -16.32 10.81 -20.35
C ILE A 478 -14.98 10.40 -19.71
N PHE A 479 -13.91 11.08 -20.10
CA PHE A 479 -12.56 10.90 -19.58
C PHE A 479 -12.21 12.07 -18.65
N PRO A 480 -12.39 11.95 -17.32
CA PRO A 480 -12.33 13.10 -16.41
C PRO A 480 -10.97 13.82 -16.35
N TRP A 481 -9.88 13.14 -16.67
CA TRP A 481 -8.52 13.71 -16.63
C TRP A 481 -8.09 14.42 -17.91
N LYS A 482 -8.89 14.38 -18.99
CA LYS A 482 -8.57 15.17 -20.19
C LYS A 482 -8.68 16.67 -19.86
N PRO A 483 -7.89 17.56 -20.50
CA PRO A 483 -7.96 19.01 -20.23
C PRO A 483 -9.36 19.63 -20.38
N PHE A 484 -10.19 19.05 -21.26
CA PHE A 484 -11.58 19.46 -21.47
C PHE A 484 -12.48 18.21 -21.57
N PRO A 485 -12.88 17.61 -20.43
CA PRO A 485 -13.74 16.45 -20.41
C PRO A 485 -15.08 16.78 -21.07
N LYS A 486 -15.61 15.86 -21.87
CA LYS A 486 -16.91 16.00 -22.52
C LYS A 486 -17.66 14.69 -22.45
N PHE A 487 -18.96 14.78 -22.17
CA PHE A 487 -19.87 13.64 -22.32
C PHE A 487 -20.01 13.34 -23.81
N THR A 488 -19.65 12.12 -24.19
CA THR A 488 -19.71 11.66 -25.58
C THR A 488 -20.69 10.49 -25.65
N PRO A 489 -21.82 10.60 -26.35
CA PRO A 489 -22.71 9.45 -26.55
C PRO A 489 -21.99 8.42 -27.40
N ILE A 490 -21.81 7.21 -26.85
CA ILE A 490 -21.19 6.08 -27.55
C ILE A 490 -22.23 5.04 -27.98
N ALA A 491 -23.40 5.05 -27.34
CA ALA A 491 -24.50 4.15 -27.68
C ALA A 491 -25.86 4.79 -27.35
N THR A 492 -26.88 4.49 -28.15
CA THR A 492 -28.27 4.89 -27.86
C THR A 492 -29.23 3.79 -28.24
N LEU A 493 -30.18 3.50 -27.37
CA LEU A 493 -31.23 2.53 -27.55
C LEU A 493 -32.58 3.15 -27.19
N SER A 494 -33.61 2.89 -27.98
CA SER A 494 -34.99 3.25 -27.65
C SER A 494 -35.87 2.01 -27.60
N VAL A 495 -36.54 1.79 -26.47
CA VAL A 495 -37.40 0.62 -26.24
C VAL A 495 -38.83 1.08 -25.96
N TRP A 496 -39.84 0.35 -26.44
CA TRP A 496 -41.24 0.62 -26.13
C TRP A 496 -41.53 0.37 -24.64
N SER A 497 -42.21 1.31 -23.98
CA SER A 497 -42.49 1.30 -22.54
C SER A 497 -43.62 0.34 -22.12
N GLN A 498 -44.08 -0.54 -23.02
CA GLN A 498 -45.19 -1.46 -22.76
C GLN A 498 -44.86 -2.57 -21.74
N TYR A 499 -43.58 -2.73 -21.39
CA TYR A 499 -43.13 -3.60 -20.31
C TYR A 499 -42.51 -2.76 -19.19
N SER A 500 -42.90 -3.02 -17.94
CA SER A 500 -42.22 -2.46 -16.79
C SER A 500 -40.79 -3.02 -16.76
N LEU A 501 -39.80 -2.16 -16.93
CA LEU A 501 -38.40 -2.55 -16.77
C LEU A 501 -38.16 -2.84 -15.28
N ASN A 502 -37.76 -4.07 -14.95
CA ASN A 502 -37.48 -4.46 -13.57
C ASN A 502 -36.09 -3.97 -13.15
N PHE A 503 -35.07 -4.23 -13.98
CA PHE A 503 -33.67 -3.90 -13.68
C PHE A 503 -32.86 -3.57 -14.94
N THR A 504 -31.81 -2.78 -14.75
CA THR A 504 -30.73 -2.58 -15.73
C THR A 504 -29.39 -2.88 -15.10
N SER A 505 -28.46 -3.40 -15.91
CA SER A 505 -27.06 -3.59 -15.51
C SER A 505 -26.16 -3.26 -16.69
N VAL A 506 -24.99 -2.69 -16.41
CA VAL A 506 -23.96 -2.39 -17.41
C VAL A 506 -22.66 -3.04 -16.96
N CYS A 507 -22.03 -3.78 -17.88
CA CYS A 507 -20.72 -4.39 -17.66
C CYS A 507 -19.95 -4.39 -18.98
N GLY A 508 -18.73 -3.87 -18.96
CA GLY A 508 -17.94 -3.63 -20.17
C GLY A 508 -18.74 -2.88 -21.23
N ASP A 509 -18.76 -3.42 -22.45
CA ASP A 509 -19.49 -2.88 -23.62
C ASP A 509 -20.94 -3.41 -23.73
N ARG A 510 -21.49 -3.98 -22.64
CA ARG A 510 -22.81 -4.63 -22.64
C ARG A 510 -23.81 -3.94 -21.71
N LEU A 511 -25.04 -3.77 -22.18
CA LEU A 511 -26.21 -3.32 -21.43
C LEU A 511 -27.22 -4.46 -21.30
N THR A 512 -27.63 -4.78 -20.08
CA THR A 512 -28.66 -5.77 -19.80
C THR A 512 -29.94 -5.10 -19.33
N LEU A 513 -31.06 -5.52 -19.91
CA LEU A 513 -32.41 -5.04 -19.62
C LEU A 513 -33.27 -6.25 -19.23
N VAL A 514 -33.98 -6.15 -18.11
CA VAL A 514 -34.86 -7.22 -17.61
C VAL A 514 -36.30 -6.74 -17.63
N TYR A 515 -37.18 -7.51 -18.28
CA TYR A 515 -38.61 -7.24 -18.46
C TYR A 515 -39.41 -8.47 -18.01
N GLY A 516 -39.84 -8.50 -16.74
CA GLY A 516 -40.42 -9.70 -16.13
C GLY A 516 -39.50 -10.92 -16.34
N PRO A 517 -39.97 -11.97 -17.05
CA PRO A 517 -39.18 -13.17 -17.32
C PRO A 517 -38.18 -13.02 -18.49
N ILE A 518 -38.15 -11.88 -19.19
CA ILE A 518 -37.32 -11.70 -20.39
C ILE A 518 -36.05 -10.93 -20.04
N ILE A 519 -34.89 -11.53 -20.32
CA ILE A 519 -33.59 -10.87 -20.26
C ILE A 519 -33.15 -10.51 -21.68
N LYS A 520 -32.69 -9.27 -21.86
CA LYS A 520 -32.06 -8.80 -23.10
C LYS A 520 -30.67 -8.26 -22.80
N ILE A 521 -29.66 -8.73 -23.53
CA ILE A 521 -28.32 -8.15 -23.54
C ILE A 521 -28.10 -7.47 -24.89
N TRP A 522 -27.54 -6.27 -24.83
CA TRP A 522 -27.01 -5.54 -25.97
C TRP A 522 -25.52 -5.31 -25.80
N ASP A 523 -24.71 -5.84 -26.70
CA ASP A 523 -23.35 -5.35 -26.89
C ASP A 523 -23.42 -4.15 -27.83
N PHE A 524 -23.28 -2.95 -27.27
CA PHE A 524 -23.47 -1.72 -28.02
C PHE A 524 -22.28 -1.37 -28.92
N LYS A 525 -21.15 -2.06 -28.79
CA LYS A 525 -19.98 -1.87 -29.65
C LYS A 525 -20.01 -2.80 -30.86
N ALA A 526 -20.38 -4.06 -30.66
CA ALA A 526 -20.60 -5.02 -31.73
C ALA A 526 -21.98 -4.84 -32.41
N ASP A 527 -22.85 -4.04 -31.79
CA ASP A 527 -24.28 -3.90 -32.11
C ASP A 527 -24.97 -5.26 -32.30
N ALA A 528 -24.79 -6.08 -31.27
CA ALA A 528 -25.24 -7.47 -31.25
C ALA A 528 -26.08 -7.75 -30.01
N TRP A 529 -27.08 -8.60 -30.16
CA TRP A 529 -28.11 -8.83 -29.14
C TRP A 529 -28.27 -10.30 -28.82
N ALA A 530 -28.70 -10.57 -27.59
CA ALA A 530 -29.30 -11.84 -27.20
C ALA A 530 -30.53 -11.58 -26.32
N SER A 531 -31.55 -12.41 -26.47
CA SER A 531 -32.73 -12.39 -25.62
C SER A 531 -33.19 -13.80 -25.28
N TRP A 532 -33.62 -14.03 -24.06
CA TRP A 532 -34.18 -15.31 -23.62
C TRP A 532 -35.17 -15.12 -22.48
N ASN A 533 -35.95 -16.16 -22.22
CA ASN A 533 -36.92 -16.22 -21.14
C ASN A 533 -36.38 -17.11 -20.01
N THR A 534 -36.44 -16.63 -18.77
CA THR A 534 -35.97 -17.32 -17.56
C THR A 534 -37.02 -18.23 -16.91
N ALA A 535 -38.25 -18.26 -17.45
CA ALA A 535 -39.45 -18.93 -16.95
C ALA A 535 -40.01 -18.40 -15.61
N GLN A 536 -39.23 -17.64 -14.83
CA GLN A 536 -39.68 -16.97 -13.62
C GLN A 536 -40.06 -15.51 -13.93
N GLU A 537 -41.20 -15.04 -13.43
CA GLU A 537 -41.68 -13.67 -13.73
C GLU A 537 -40.95 -12.57 -12.96
N LEU A 538 -40.35 -12.89 -11.81
CA LEU A 538 -39.79 -11.90 -10.88
C LEU A 538 -38.42 -12.33 -10.38
N HIS A 539 -37.40 -11.57 -10.75
CA HIS A 539 -36.04 -11.67 -10.19
C HIS A 539 -35.81 -10.61 -9.11
N ARG A 540 -34.95 -10.87 -8.13
CA ARG A 540 -34.68 -9.90 -7.03
C ARG A 540 -33.47 -9.02 -7.30
N GLN A 541 -32.45 -9.54 -7.97
CA GLN A 541 -31.30 -8.77 -8.45
C GLN A 541 -30.64 -9.47 -9.63
N ILE A 542 -30.06 -8.67 -10.54
CA ILE A 542 -29.18 -9.13 -11.60
C ILE A 542 -27.77 -8.57 -11.42
N LEU A 543 -26.77 -9.44 -11.57
CA LEU A 543 -25.36 -9.07 -11.67
C LEU A 543 -24.84 -9.61 -13.01
N MET A 544 -24.06 -8.80 -13.72
CA MET A 544 -23.44 -9.20 -14.98
C MET A 544 -21.92 -9.15 -14.83
N THR A 545 -21.26 -10.26 -15.11
CA THR A 545 -19.81 -10.32 -15.35
C THR A 545 -19.54 -10.27 -16.84
N THR A 546 -18.28 -10.36 -17.26
CA THR A 546 -17.89 -10.28 -18.67
C THR A 546 -18.66 -11.28 -19.54
N ASP A 547 -18.88 -12.52 -19.06
CA ASP A 547 -19.49 -13.60 -19.86
C ASP A 547 -20.62 -14.35 -19.14
N THR A 548 -21.04 -13.90 -17.96
CA THR A 548 -22.02 -14.60 -17.13
C THR A 548 -23.04 -13.62 -16.55
N ILE A 549 -24.29 -14.05 -16.49
CA ILE A 549 -25.33 -13.38 -15.71
C ILE A 549 -25.61 -14.20 -14.46
N ILE A 550 -25.73 -13.50 -13.35
CA ILE A 550 -26.09 -14.08 -12.08
C ILE A 550 -27.42 -13.44 -11.67
N LEU A 551 -28.43 -14.28 -11.51
CA LEU A 551 -29.73 -13.87 -10.99
C LEU A 551 -29.81 -14.36 -9.55
N ILE A 552 -30.21 -13.46 -8.67
CA ILE A 552 -30.46 -13.76 -7.26
C ILE A 552 -31.97 -13.76 -7.10
N ASP A 553 -32.52 -14.90 -6.72
CA ASP A 553 -33.95 -15.17 -6.59
C ASP A 553 -34.29 -15.53 -5.13
N GLU A 554 -35.56 -15.86 -4.87
CA GLU A 554 -36.07 -16.13 -3.51
C GLU A 554 -35.50 -17.41 -2.91
N ASP A 555 -35.44 -18.49 -3.69
CA ASP A 555 -35.03 -19.82 -3.18
C ASP A 555 -33.62 -20.22 -3.62
N ASP A 556 -33.07 -19.52 -4.61
CA ASP A 556 -31.79 -19.88 -5.21
C ASP A 556 -31.06 -18.68 -5.85
N LEU A 557 -29.83 -18.96 -6.26
CA LEU A 557 -29.04 -18.12 -7.15
C LEU A 557 -28.81 -18.92 -8.43
N SER A 558 -29.14 -18.33 -9.56
CA SER A 558 -28.98 -18.97 -10.87
C SER A 558 -27.90 -18.28 -11.70
N VAL A 559 -27.00 -19.09 -12.27
CA VAL A 559 -25.86 -18.64 -13.07
C VAL A 559 -26.11 -19.00 -14.53
N TRP A 560 -26.01 -18.01 -15.41
CA TRP A 560 -26.41 -18.11 -16.82
C TRP A 560 -25.25 -17.73 -17.72
N ASP A 561 -24.91 -18.60 -18.67
CA ASP A 561 -23.98 -18.24 -19.74
C ASP A 561 -24.67 -17.29 -20.71
N VAL A 562 -23.97 -16.24 -21.13
CA VAL A 562 -24.49 -15.31 -22.14
C VAL A 562 -24.57 -16.04 -23.49
N PRO A 563 -25.77 -16.14 -24.11
CA PRO A 563 -25.90 -16.77 -25.41
C PRO A 563 -25.09 -16.05 -26.48
N LYS A 564 -24.76 -16.76 -27.56
CA LYS A 564 -24.07 -16.16 -28.69
C LYS A 564 -24.88 -14.98 -29.23
N LEU A 565 -24.31 -13.79 -29.17
CA LEU A 565 -24.94 -12.57 -29.65
C LEU A 565 -25.12 -12.64 -31.18
N LYS A 566 -26.29 -12.25 -31.66
CA LYS A 566 -26.62 -12.14 -33.08
C LYS A 566 -26.43 -10.68 -33.51
N SER A 567 -25.71 -10.45 -34.61
CA SER A 567 -25.55 -9.12 -35.20
C SER A 567 -26.88 -8.64 -35.78
N ASN A 568 -27.37 -7.46 -35.37
CA ASN A 568 -28.47 -6.80 -36.09
C ASN A 568 -28.57 -5.33 -35.69
N ALA A 569 -28.07 -4.45 -36.57
CA ALA A 569 -28.05 -3.03 -36.33
C ALA A 569 -29.44 -2.40 -36.38
N SER A 570 -29.91 -1.83 -35.27
CA SER A 570 -31.06 -0.89 -35.23
C SER A 570 -32.45 -1.34 -35.77
N ALA A 571 -32.62 -2.57 -36.24
CA ALA A 571 -33.78 -2.97 -37.05
C ALA A 571 -34.96 -3.65 -36.31
N LEU A 572 -34.86 -3.96 -35.01
CA LEU A 572 -35.94 -4.64 -34.27
C LEU A 572 -36.23 -3.96 -32.92
N SER A 573 -36.70 -2.71 -32.98
CA SER A 573 -37.54 -2.18 -31.91
C SER A 573 -38.98 -2.74 -31.96
N GLN A 574 -39.21 -3.94 -32.52
CA GLN A 574 -40.57 -4.34 -32.92
C GLN A 574 -41.12 -5.67 -32.43
N ASP A 575 -40.36 -6.72 -32.09
CA ASP A 575 -40.99 -7.93 -31.55
C ASP A 575 -40.29 -8.51 -30.32
N PHE A 576 -41.10 -8.87 -29.32
CA PHE A 576 -40.76 -9.29 -27.97
C PHE A 576 -40.70 -10.82 -27.84
N GLU A 577 -40.25 -11.53 -28.86
CA GLU A 577 -40.13 -12.99 -28.78
C GLU A 577 -38.74 -13.40 -28.28
N PRO A 578 -38.64 -14.21 -27.21
CA PRO A 578 -37.36 -14.71 -26.71
C PRO A 578 -36.73 -15.65 -27.75
N ASP A 579 -35.51 -15.34 -28.20
CA ASP A 579 -34.83 -16.07 -29.28
C ASP A 579 -34.49 -17.53 -28.94
N ILE A 580 -34.31 -17.86 -27.66
CA ILE A 580 -33.72 -19.13 -27.20
C ILE A 580 -34.25 -19.49 -25.80
N PRO A 581 -34.78 -20.70 -25.56
CA PRO A 581 -34.93 -21.21 -24.20
C PRO A 581 -33.54 -21.60 -23.69
N VAL A 582 -32.95 -20.77 -22.83
CA VAL A 582 -31.69 -21.06 -22.14
C VAL A 582 -32.05 -21.62 -20.78
N LYS A 583 -31.29 -22.61 -20.29
CA LYS A 583 -31.36 -23.05 -18.89
C LYS A 583 -30.19 -22.43 -18.14
N PRO A 584 -30.31 -22.17 -16.83
CA PRO A 584 -29.16 -21.78 -16.04
C PRO A 584 -28.08 -22.87 -16.15
N ARG A 585 -26.83 -22.43 -16.27
CA ARG A 585 -25.65 -23.32 -16.21
C ARG A 585 -25.62 -24.08 -14.89
N CYS A 586 -25.93 -23.38 -13.80
CA CYS A 586 -26.19 -23.99 -12.50
C CYS A 586 -27.17 -23.14 -11.70
N THR A 587 -27.90 -23.82 -10.82
CA THR A 587 -28.73 -23.20 -9.80
C THR A 587 -28.21 -23.66 -8.45
N ILE A 588 -27.82 -22.71 -7.61
CA ILE A 588 -27.26 -22.97 -6.29
C ILE A 588 -28.32 -22.57 -5.28
N ARG A 589 -28.83 -23.55 -4.53
CA ARG A 589 -29.78 -23.29 -3.46
C ARG A 589 -29.07 -22.66 -2.27
N TYR A 590 -29.79 -21.82 -1.54
CA TYR A 590 -29.32 -21.39 -0.23
C TYR A 590 -29.07 -22.59 0.70
N PRO A 591 -28.18 -22.46 1.72
CA PRO A 591 -27.87 -23.55 2.64
C PRO A 591 -29.11 -24.20 3.26
N ASP A 592 -29.07 -25.53 3.45
CA ASP A 592 -30.19 -26.31 4.00
C ASP A 592 -30.74 -25.70 5.30
N GLY A 593 -32.05 -25.50 5.36
CA GLY A 593 -32.74 -24.89 6.50
C GLY A 593 -32.81 -23.37 6.49
N TYR A 594 -32.26 -22.70 5.46
CA TYR A 594 -32.44 -21.27 5.23
C TYR A 594 -33.51 -21.01 4.16
N SER A 595 -34.51 -20.20 4.50
CA SER A 595 -35.51 -19.69 3.57
C SER A 595 -35.58 -18.17 3.73
N PRO A 596 -35.25 -17.38 2.68
CA PRO A 596 -35.43 -15.94 2.73
C PRO A 596 -36.88 -15.57 3.07
N PRO A 597 -37.11 -14.51 3.84
CA PRO A 597 -38.47 -14.02 4.08
C PRO A 597 -39.14 -13.61 2.77
N ALA A 598 -40.46 -13.73 2.65
CA ALA A 598 -41.18 -13.37 1.40
C ALA A 598 -40.96 -11.91 0.94
N ALA A 599 -40.57 -11.02 1.85
CA ALA A 599 -40.21 -9.64 1.56
C ALA A 599 -38.75 -9.37 1.97
N PHE A 600 -37.85 -9.43 0.99
CA PHE A 600 -36.46 -8.99 1.14
C PHE A 600 -36.01 -8.16 -0.07
N THR A 601 -34.92 -7.41 0.12
CA THR A 601 -34.20 -6.77 -0.97
C THR A 601 -32.76 -7.29 -1.00
N CYS A 602 -32.21 -7.46 -2.20
CA CYS A 602 -30.81 -7.84 -2.35
C CYS A 602 -29.96 -6.58 -2.57
N LYS A 603 -28.83 -6.50 -1.87
CA LYS A 603 -27.82 -5.47 -2.07
C LYS A 603 -26.48 -6.17 -2.24
N GLY A 604 -25.65 -5.69 -3.17
CA GLY A 604 -24.35 -6.30 -3.50
C GLY A 604 -23.27 -5.24 -3.71
N LEU A 605 -22.02 -5.70 -3.91
CA LEU A 605 -20.93 -4.79 -4.30
C LEU A 605 -21.27 -4.08 -5.62
N CYS A 606 -21.02 -2.76 -5.66
CA CYS A 606 -20.91 -2.06 -6.93
C CYS A 606 -19.59 -2.48 -7.60
N ASP A 607 -19.63 -3.47 -8.48
CA ASP A 607 -18.46 -3.87 -9.27
C ASP A 607 -18.18 -2.80 -10.35
N TRP A 608 -17.07 -2.09 -10.19
CA TRP A 608 -16.60 -1.07 -11.14
C TRP A 608 -15.66 -1.64 -12.20
N TYR A 609 -15.11 -2.83 -11.99
CA TYR A 609 -14.03 -3.38 -12.80
C TYR A 609 -14.42 -4.64 -13.57
N THR A 610 -15.66 -5.10 -13.40
CA THR A 610 -16.37 -6.10 -14.20
C THR A 610 -15.45 -7.15 -14.83
N GLY A 611 -14.92 -7.97 -13.92
CA GLY A 611 -14.20 -9.22 -14.14
C GLY A 611 -14.24 -10.13 -12.90
N SER A 612 -14.98 -9.68 -11.87
CA SER A 612 -15.18 -10.20 -10.51
C SER A 612 -13.93 -10.37 -9.63
N PRO A 613 -13.82 -9.67 -8.47
CA PRO A 613 -13.13 -10.23 -7.32
C PRO A 613 -13.96 -11.39 -6.80
N GLN A 614 -13.68 -12.61 -7.24
CA GLN A 614 -14.23 -13.81 -6.64
C GLN A 614 -13.70 -13.93 -5.20
N PRO A 615 -14.53 -14.30 -4.20
CA PRO A 615 -15.91 -14.76 -4.34
C PRO A 615 -16.98 -13.64 -4.42
N LEU A 616 -18.13 -13.93 -5.03
CA LEU A 616 -19.27 -13.00 -5.08
C LEU A 616 -19.89 -12.85 -3.68
N TRP A 617 -19.89 -11.63 -3.16
CA TRP A 617 -20.65 -11.31 -1.94
C TRP A 617 -21.96 -10.60 -2.26
N TYR A 618 -23.01 -10.95 -1.51
CA TYR A 618 -24.29 -10.26 -1.52
C TYR A 618 -24.97 -10.39 -0.16
N ASP A 619 -25.82 -9.42 0.15
CA ASP A 619 -26.55 -9.36 1.40
C ASP A 619 -28.06 -9.41 1.12
N LEU A 620 -28.76 -10.23 1.90
CA LEU A 620 -30.22 -10.28 1.93
C LEU A 620 -30.71 -9.44 3.11
N LEU A 621 -31.37 -8.33 2.80
CA LEU A 621 -31.99 -7.45 3.78
C LEU A 621 -33.44 -7.84 3.99
N HIS A 622 -33.79 -8.16 5.23
CA HIS A 622 -35.16 -8.38 5.65
C HIS A 622 -35.45 -7.76 7.02
N THR A 623 -36.73 -7.49 7.26
CA THR A 623 -37.25 -6.95 8.51
C THR A 623 -37.89 -8.05 9.33
N SER A 624 -37.59 -8.10 10.64
CA SER A 624 -38.28 -9.00 11.57
C SER A 624 -39.80 -8.76 11.58
N ASP A 625 -40.61 -9.77 11.92
CA ASP A 625 -42.09 -9.68 12.00
C ASP A 625 -42.60 -8.58 12.96
N GLU A 626 -41.79 -8.16 13.93
CA GLU A 626 -42.13 -7.03 14.81
C GLU A 626 -41.86 -5.66 14.16
N GLY A 627 -41.23 -5.58 12.99
CA GLY A 627 -41.01 -4.35 12.22
C GLY A 627 -39.88 -3.44 12.72
N TYR A 628 -39.09 -3.87 13.71
CA TYR A 628 -38.12 -3.00 14.40
C TYR A 628 -36.64 -3.39 14.23
N LEU A 629 -36.31 -4.63 13.84
CA LEU A 629 -34.92 -5.06 13.60
C LEU A 629 -34.69 -5.34 12.11
N HIS A 630 -33.63 -4.75 11.55
CA HIS A 630 -33.15 -5.06 10.20
C HIS A 630 -32.00 -6.04 10.31
N HIS A 631 -32.17 -7.21 9.71
CA HIS A 631 -31.17 -8.26 9.73
C HIS A 631 -30.56 -8.40 8.34
N PHE A 632 -29.23 -8.41 8.28
CA PHE A 632 -28.45 -8.62 7.06
C PHE A 632 -27.88 -10.01 7.08
N ASP A 633 -28.44 -10.89 6.26
CA ASP A 633 -27.84 -12.19 6.01
C ASP A 633 -26.87 -12.09 4.85
N ARG A 634 -25.58 -12.27 5.16
CA ARG A 634 -24.53 -12.24 4.15
C ARG A 634 -24.31 -13.61 3.55
N PHE A 635 -24.14 -13.61 2.24
CA PHE A 635 -23.80 -14.77 1.47
C PHE A 635 -22.53 -14.54 0.66
N GLU A 636 -21.69 -15.55 0.66
CA GLU A 636 -20.54 -15.68 -0.21
C GLU A 636 -20.84 -16.82 -1.19
N ALA A 637 -20.89 -16.49 -2.47
CA ALA A 637 -20.99 -17.44 -3.55
C ALA A 637 -19.64 -17.53 -4.24
N ASP A 638 -18.94 -18.66 -4.05
CA ASP A 638 -17.77 -18.99 -4.85
C ASP A 638 -18.24 -19.56 -6.19
N ILE A 639 -18.12 -18.75 -7.24
CA ILE A 639 -18.47 -19.10 -8.60
C ILE A 639 -17.21 -19.22 -9.49
N SER A 640 -16.04 -19.48 -8.89
CA SER A 640 -14.79 -19.69 -9.62
C SER A 640 -14.73 -21.05 -10.34
N ASP A 641 -15.30 -22.10 -9.74
CA ASP A 641 -15.38 -23.45 -10.31
C ASP A 641 -16.80 -23.82 -10.79
N LEU A 642 -17.32 -23.01 -11.72
CA LEU A 642 -18.61 -23.27 -12.39
C LEU A 642 -18.57 -24.45 -13.37
N GLN A 643 -17.41 -25.09 -13.59
CA GLN A 643 -17.29 -26.25 -14.48
C GLN A 643 -17.61 -27.56 -13.77
N ASN A 644 -17.29 -27.68 -12.48
CA ASN A 644 -17.57 -28.88 -11.69
C ASN A 644 -18.91 -28.85 -10.94
N LEU A 645 -19.72 -27.80 -11.12
CA LEU A 645 -21.02 -27.60 -10.42
C LEU A 645 -20.91 -27.60 -8.88
N ASN A 646 -19.69 -27.48 -8.34
CA ASN A 646 -19.41 -27.43 -6.90
C ASN A 646 -19.53 -26.00 -6.35
N ALA A 647 -20.14 -25.08 -7.10
CA ALA A 647 -20.37 -23.73 -6.62
C ALA A 647 -21.28 -23.79 -5.39
N THR A 648 -20.80 -23.25 -4.28
CA THR A 648 -21.52 -23.25 -3.02
C THR A 648 -21.85 -21.84 -2.59
N ILE A 649 -23.06 -21.65 -2.08
CA ILE A 649 -23.40 -20.48 -1.28
C ILE A 649 -23.08 -20.79 0.17
N LYS A 650 -22.23 -19.99 0.77
CA LYS A 650 -21.92 -20.04 2.18
C LYS A 650 -22.58 -18.86 2.88
N ARG A 651 -23.39 -19.14 3.90
CA ARG A 651 -23.85 -18.10 4.83
C ARG A 651 -22.68 -17.63 5.67
N LEU A 652 -22.35 -16.35 5.58
CA LEU A 652 -21.38 -15.68 6.43
C LEU A 652 -22.09 -15.14 7.69
N PRO A 653 -21.34 -14.68 8.71
CA PRO A 653 -21.95 -14.04 9.87
C PRO A 653 -22.90 -12.92 9.45
N SER A 654 -24.12 -12.97 9.99
CA SER A 654 -25.12 -11.95 9.80
C SER A 654 -24.86 -10.75 10.70
N PHE A 655 -25.34 -9.58 10.28
CA PHE A 655 -25.18 -8.35 11.04
C PHE A 655 -26.54 -7.78 11.41
N GLU A 656 -26.68 -7.38 12.66
CA GLU A 656 -27.85 -6.65 13.12
C GLU A 656 -27.59 -5.16 12.97
N LEU A 657 -28.44 -4.46 12.21
CA LEU A 657 -28.42 -3.02 12.28
C LEU A 657 -29.07 -2.59 13.60
N PRO A 658 -28.39 -1.75 14.41
CA PRO A 658 -28.97 -1.28 15.65
C PRO A 658 -30.25 -0.49 15.39
N GLN A 659 -31.20 -0.58 16.33
CA GLN A 659 -32.46 0.16 16.32
C GLN A 659 -32.24 1.68 16.39
N VAL A 660 -31.91 2.30 15.27
CA VAL A 660 -31.77 3.76 15.15
C VAL A 660 -32.91 4.28 14.28
N GLY A 661 -34.12 4.23 14.84
CA GLY A 661 -35.36 4.61 14.16
C GLY A 661 -35.85 3.57 13.14
N TYR A 662 -37.02 3.84 12.55
CA TYR A 662 -37.52 3.07 11.41
C TYR A 662 -36.58 3.27 10.21
N VAL A 663 -35.67 2.33 9.99
CA VAL A 663 -35.02 2.17 8.68
C VAL A 663 -36.07 1.54 7.77
N VAL A 664 -36.29 2.10 6.60
CA VAL A 664 -37.10 1.47 5.53
C VAL A 664 -36.12 0.98 4.48
N ALA A 665 -36.40 -0.09 3.73
CA ALA A 665 -35.50 -0.59 2.68
C ALA A 665 -35.09 0.49 1.66
N ASP A 666 -35.90 1.54 1.48
CA ASP A 666 -35.61 2.70 0.63
C ASP A 666 -34.75 3.79 1.30
N SER A 667 -34.33 3.58 2.55
CA SER A 667 -33.49 4.52 3.31
C SER A 667 -32.00 4.27 3.12
N PHE A 668 -31.61 3.18 2.46
CA PHE A 668 -30.21 2.91 2.14
C PHE A 668 -29.73 3.85 1.04
N ILE A 669 -28.60 4.49 1.29
CA ILE A 669 -28.09 5.53 0.43
C ILE A 669 -27.37 4.93 -0.79
N MET A 670 -26.86 3.70 -0.65
CA MET A 670 -26.14 2.97 -1.69
C MET A 670 -26.10 1.47 -1.39
N PRO A 671 -25.75 0.64 -2.39
CA PRO A 671 -25.23 -0.69 -2.13
C PRO A 671 -23.99 -0.62 -1.22
N TYR A 672 -23.75 -1.65 -0.43
CA TYR A 672 -22.63 -1.66 0.50
C TYR A 672 -21.29 -1.57 -0.24
N ARG A 673 -20.25 -1.11 0.46
CA ARG A 673 -18.91 -0.91 -0.09
C ARG A 673 -17.88 -1.70 0.69
N ALA A 674 -16.90 -2.29 0.01
CA ALA A 674 -15.71 -2.83 0.65
C ALA A 674 -14.79 -1.69 1.13
N CYS A 675 -14.16 -1.87 2.29
CA CYS A 675 -13.17 -0.96 2.85
C CYS A 675 -12.17 -1.75 3.71
N GLY A 676 -11.07 -2.18 3.09
CA GLY A 676 -10.13 -3.14 3.65
C GLY A 676 -10.81 -4.49 3.86
N GLN A 677 -10.66 -5.04 5.05
CA GLN A 677 -11.32 -6.30 5.45
C GLN A 677 -12.73 -6.09 6.03
N ASN A 678 -13.35 -4.95 5.74
CA ASN A 678 -14.66 -4.59 6.27
C ASN A 678 -15.64 -4.28 5.15
N ILE A 679 -16.91 -4.51 5.43
CA ILE A 679 -18.00 -3.99 4.63
C ILE A 679 -18.64 -2.80 5.35
N VAL A 680 -18.93 -1.76 4.56
CA VAL A 680 -19.57 -0.55 5.04
C VAL A 680 -20.95 -0.40 4.40
N VAL A 681 -21.98 -0.36 5.23
CA VAL A 681 -23.38 -0.14 4.84
C VAL A 681 -23.79 1.25 5.31
N ALA A 682 -24.35 2.09 4.44
CA ALA A 682 -24.77 3.44 4.78
C ALA A 682 -26.26 3.66 4.53
N TRP A 683 -26.95 4.28 5.49
CA TRP A 683 -28.38 4.56 5.40
C TRP A 683 -28.73 5.90 6.04
N ARG A 684 -29.90 6.41 5.69
CA ARG A 684 -30.52 7.58 6.28
C ARG A 684 -31.53 7.16 7.33
N SER A 685 -31.62 7.92 8.42
CA SER A 685 -32.68 7.82 9.42
C SER A 685 -33.22 9.23 9.75
N ARG A 686 -34.25 9.31 10.60
CA ARG A 686 -34.70 10.59 11.17
C ARG A 686 -33.63 11.31 11.99
N GLN A 687 -32.58 10.60 12.42
CA GLN A 687 -31.50 11.14 13.24
C GLN A 687 -30.26 11.57 12.43
N GLY A 688 -30.30 11.40 11.10
CA GLY A 688 -29.22 11.77 10.18
C GLY A 688 -28.76 10.63 9.27
N VAL A 689 -27.52 10.71 8.81
CA VAL A 689 -26.86 9.65 8.03
C VAL A 689 -26.01 8.79 8.93
N HIS A 690 -26.10 7.49 8.75
CA HIS A 690 -25.37 6.49 9.52
C HIS A 690 -24.58 5.57 8.59
N CYS A 691 -23.51 5.00 9.13
CA CYS A 691 -22.88 3.85 8.50
C CYS A 691 -22.51 2.79 9.54
N HIS A 692 -22.62 1.53 9.12
CA HIS A 692 -22.24 0.37 9.90
C HIS A 692 -21.03 -0.27 9.25
N ILE A 693 -20.06 -0.65 10.06
CA ILE A 693 -18.83 -1.31 9.64
C ILE A 693 -18.78 -2.67 10.32
N GLY A 694 -18.81 -3.72 9.51
CA GLY A 694 -18.70 -5.10 9.96
C GLY A 694 -17.59 -5.85 9.21
N SER A 695 -17.04 -6.88 9.86
CA SER A 695 -15.99 -7.72 9.26
C SER A 695 -16.51 -8.42 7.99
N SER A 696 -15.67 -8.51 6.94
CA SER A 696 -15.98 -9.33 5.77
C SER A 696 -15.65 -10.82 5.96
N SER A 697 -14.85 -11.20 6.97
CA SER A 697 -14.43 -12.59 7.21
C SER A 697 -14.84 -13.16 8.56
N SER A 698 -15.04 -14.49 8.61
CA SER A 698 -15.33 -15.24 9.84
C SER A 698 -14.08 -15.64 10.65
N THR A 699 -12.87 -15.46 10.08
CA THR A 699 -11.61 -15.99 10.64
C THR A 699 -10.86 -14.99 11.51
N CYS A 700 -11.27 -13.71 11.54
CA CYS A 700 -10.62 -12.70 12.37
C CYS A 700 -11.59 -12.14 13.44
N PRO A 701 -11.52 -12.61 14.69
CA PRO A 701 -12.24 -11.99 15.79
C PRO A 701 -11.45 -10.76 16.26
N ARG A 702 -11.64 -9.60 15.61
CA ARG A 702 -11.19 -8.31 16.15
C ARG A 702 -12.39 -7.38 16.30
N ARG A 703 -12.43 -6.66 17.44
CA ARG A 703 -13.44 -5.70 17.95
C ARG A 703 -14.75 -5.64 17.13
N GLY A 704 -15.85 -6.06 17.75
CA GLY A 704 -17.18 -6.20 17.13
C GLY A 704 -17.67 -4.98 16.35
N ASP A 705 -18.70 -5.23 15.53
CA ASP A 705 -19.24 -4.28 14.56
C ASP A 705 -19.54 -2.90 15.15
N VAL A 706 -19.30 -1.86 14.35
CA VAL A 706 -19.43 -0.47 14.79
C VAL A 706 -20.40 0.28 13.90
N THR A 707 -21.40 0.89 14.53
CA THR A 707 -22.28 1.86 13.88
C THR A 707 -21.87 3.28 14.24
N LEU A 708 -21.67 4.11 13.21
CA LEU A 708 -21.33 5.52 13.31
C LEU A 708 -22.47 6.38 12.79
N ARG A 709 -22.63 7.57 13.37
CA ARG A 709 -23.42 8.65 12.79
C ARG A 709 -22.50 9.58 12.03
N LEU A 710 -22.65 9.66 10.71
CA LEU A 710 -21.82 10.49 9.83
C LEU A 710 -22.19 11.98 9.96
N THR A 711 -23.47 12.30 9.81
CA THR A 711 -24.00 13.67 9.97
C THR A 711 -25.40 13.64 10.57
N LYS A 712 -25.75 14.63 11.40
CA LYS A 712 -27.13 14.83 11.88
C LYS A 712 -28.02 15.55 10.86
N SER A 713 -27.39 16.24 9.92
CA SER A 713 -28.07 17.08 8.94
C SER A 713 -28.26 16.29 7.67
N ALA A 714 -29.43 15.68 7.50
CA ALA A 714 -29.80 14.92 6.31
C ALA A 714 -31.19 15.37 5.83
N GLU A 715 -31.31 16.64 5.45
CA GLU A 715 -32.57 17.23 4.97
C GLU A 715 -32.93 16.81 3.53
N SER A 716 -32.00 16.20 2.78
CA SER A 716 -32.19 15.85 1.37
C SER A 716 -32.54 14.37 1.11
N SER A 717 -33.21 14.17 -0.01
CA SER A 717 -33.45 12.91 -0.72
C SER A 717 -32.19 12.23 -1.29
N SER A 718 -31.18 12.98 -1.77
CA SER A 718 -30.00 12.40 -2.44
C SER A 718 -28.70 12.63 -1.66
N ILE A 719 -28.02 11.51 -1.36
CA ILE A 719 -26.83 11.41 -0.51
C ILE A 719 -25.88 10.40 -1.18
N SER A 720 -24.56 10.60 -1.07
CA SER A 720 -23.58 9.66 -1.61
C SER A 720 -22.30 9.66 -0.77
N PHE A 721 -21.72 8.48 -0.51
CA PHE A 721 -20.66 8.25 0.47
C PHE A 721 -19.63 7.27 -0.09
N CYS A 722 -18.35 7.56 0.13
CA CYS A 722 -17.24 6.70 -0.25
C CYS A 722 -16.39 6.43 0.99
N PRO A 723 -16.46 5.24 1.61
CA PRO A 723 -15.73 4.93 2.83
C PRO A 723 -14.22 4.89 2.62
N VAL A 724 -13.74 4.46 1.45
CA VAL A 724 -12.30 4.41 1.15
C VAL A 724 -11.66 5.79 1.18
N SER A 725 -12.35 6.82 0.67
CA SER A 725 -11.90 8.22 0.78
C SER A 725 -12.37 8.90 2.07
N GLY A 726 -13.31 8.29 2.79
CA GLY A 726 -14.07 8.89 3.89
C GLY A 726 -14.76 10.18 3.49
N ARG A 727 -15.30 10.26 2.27
CA ARG A 727 -15.98 11.44 1.74
C ARG A 727 -17.48 11.20 1.61
N LEU A 728 -18.28 12.13 2.11
CA LEU A 728 -19.74 12.18 2.00
C LEU A 728 -20.13 13.41 1.18
N ALA A 729 -21.10 13.28 0.29
CA ALA A 729 -21.74 14.36 -0.44
C ALA A 729 -23.25 14.25 -0.26
N TYR A 730 -23.94 15.36 -0.04
CA TYR A 730 -25.40 15.39 0.04
C TYR A 730 -25.95 16.78 -0.24
N ILE A 731 -27.20 16.83 -0.68
CA ILE A 731 -27.85 18.10 -1.01
C ILE A 731 -28.37 18.75 0.29
N LYS A 732 -28.32 20.08 0.35
CA LYS A 732 -28.97 20.93 1.35
C LYS A 732 -29.68 22.08 0.63
N ALA A 733 -30.58 22.76 1.35
CA ALA A 733 -31.22 23.99 0.84
C ALA A 733 -30.22 25.04 0.31
N THR A 734 -28.98 25.05 0.81
CA THR A 734 -27.96 26.03 0.42
C THR A 734 -27.00 25.58 -0.67
N GLY A 735 -27.13 24.35 -1.20
CA GLY A 735 -26.22 23.75 -2.18
C GLY A 735 -25.86 22.29 -1.82
N ILE A 736 -24.85 21.73 -2.48
CA ILE A 736 -24.36 20.37 -2.15
C ILE A 736 -23.22 20.50 -1.15
N GLU A 737 -23.36 19.87 0.02
CA GLU A 737 -22.28 19.80 1.00
C GLU A 737 -21.45 18.53 0.80
N VAL A 738 -20.13 18.72 0.75
CA VAL A 738 -19.12 17.67 0.66
C VAL A 738 -18.32 17.68 1.96
N ILE A 739 -18.37 16.57 2.70
CA ILE A 739 -17.68 16.36 3.97
C ILE A 739 -16.57 15.35 3.78
N ASP A 740 -15.36 15.71 4.19
CA ASP A 740 -14.23 14.80 4.33
C ASP A 740 -14.02 14.42 5.80
N TYR A 741 -13.96 13.13 6.11
CA TYR A 741 -13.70 12.61 7.46
C TYR A 741 -12.24 12.16 7.66
N LEU A 742 -11.55 11.77 6.59
CA LEU A 742 -10.12 11.43 6.65
C LEU A 742 -9.27 12.71 6.61
N TRP A 743 -8.62 13.00 7.73
CA TRP A 743 -7.73 14.16 7.89
C TRP A 743 -6.40 13.95 7.16
N PRO A 744 -5.82 14.96 6.46
CA PRO A 744 -4.46 14.91 5.96
C PRO A 744 -3.46 14.43 7.03
N ASN A 745 -2.30 13.95 6.60
CA ASN A 745 -1.21 13.62 7.52
C ASN A 745 -0.60 14.92 8.06
N ASP A 746 -1.37 15.66 8.85
CA ASP A 746 -0.90 16.90 9.44
C ASP A 746 -0.34 16.61 10.85
N VAL A 747 0.81 17.22 11.09
CA VAL A 747 1.64 17.21 12.30
C VAL A 747 0.88 17.77 13.51
N SER A 748 -0.34 18.31 13.29
CA SER A 748 -1.19 19.05 14.23
C SER A 748 -2.26 18.20 14.98
N ARG A 749 -2.37 16.89 14.72
CA ARG A 749 -3.40 16.02 15.35
C ARG A 749 -3.28 15.79 16.86
N SER A 750 -2.27 16.34 17.53
CA SER A 750 -2.21 16.39 19.00
C SER A 750 -3.16 17.41 19.62
N ALA A 751 -3.69 18.38 18.86
CA ALA A 751 -4.43 19.51 19.43
C ALA A 751 -5.96 19.28 19.62
N VAL A 752 -6.59 18.26 19.02
CA VAL A 752 -8.07 18.16 18.96
C VAL A 752 -8.67 16.98 19.76
N ARG A 753 -7.85 16.08 20.33
CA ARG A 753 -8.36 14.96 21.16
C ARG A 753 -8.75 15.34 22.60
N SER A 754 -8.60 16.59 23.03
CA SER A 754 -8.88 17.00 24.41
C SER A 754 -10.35 17.28 24.74
N THR A 755 -11.30 17.10 23.81
CA THR A 755 -12.72 17.33 24.11
C THR A 755 -13.61 16.13 23.86
N LYS A 756 -14.01 15.51 24.99
CA LYS A 756 -15.18 14.66 25.22
C LYS A 756 -15.21 13.31 24.49
N CYS A 757 -14.63 12.28 25.13
CA CYS A 757 -15.29 10.98 25.23
C CYS A 757 -14.76 10.23 26.46
N LYS A 758 -15.50 10.33 27.56
CA LYS A 758 -15.35 9.43 28.71
C LYS A 758 -15.94 8.08 28.30
N TYR A 759 -15.15 7.03 28.09
CA TYR A 759 -15.66 5.67 28.25
C TYR A 759 -14.63 4.70 28.84
N HIS A 760 -14.99 4.27 30.05
CA HIS A 760 -14.61 3.06 30.74
C HIS A 760 -14.17 1.92 29.81
N THR A 761 -13.00 1.38 30.07
CA THR A 761 -12.68 -0.03 29.77
C THR A 761 -12.90 -0.84 31.04
N SER A 762 -14.03 -1.54 31.09
CA SER A 762 -14.21 -2.73 31.92
C SER A 762 -14.12 -3.97 31.02
N THR A 763 -13.00 -4.68 31.08
CA THR A 763 -12.93 -6.15 30.99
C THR A 763 -11.53 -6.61 31.38
N LYS A 764 -11.39 -6.84 32.69
CA LYS A 764 -10.70 -7.96 33.35
C LYS A 764 -9.68 -8.74 32.49
N SER A 765 -8.39 -8.50 32.74
CA SER A 765 -7.49 -9.60 33.11
C SER A 765 -7.31 -9.53 34.63
N SER A 766 -7.70 -10.60 35.30
CA SER A 766 -7.54 -10.80 36.73
C SER A 766 -6.07 -11.03 37.05
N PHE A 767 -5.45 -10.19 37.87
CA PHE A 767 -4.66 -10.58 39.04
C PHE A 767 -4.29 -9.31 39.86
N PHE A 768 -4.41 -9.43 41.20
CA PHE A 768 -4.23 -8.44 42.27
C PHE A 768 -5.34 -7.38 42.51
N ARG A 769 -6.25 -7.73 43.44
CA ARG A 769 -6.97 -6.80 44.32
C ARG A 769 -5.98 -6.15 45.28
N HIS A 770 -6.06 -4.84 45.49
CA HIS A 770 -5.96 -4.18 46.81
C HIS A 770 -6.77 -2.87 46.78
N SER A 771 -7.27 -2.50 47.95
CA SER A 771 -8.45 -1.71 48.27
C SER A 771 -8.37 -0.18 48.14
N GLY A 772 -9.46 0.43 47.63
CA GLY A 772 -10.18 1.57 48.20
C GLY A 772 -9.53 2.96 48.30
N ARG A 773 -10.13 3.97 47.66
CA ARG A 773 -11.01 4.99 48.30
C ARG A 773 -11.49 6.02 47.29
N ASP A 774 -12.80 6.25 47.31
CA ASP A 774 -13.51 7.37 46.70
C ASP A 774 -13.09 8.72 47.29
N TRP A 775 -13.01 9.74 46.44
CA TRP A 775 -13.29 11.14 46.78
C TRP A 775 -14.09 11.76 45.64
N LEU A 776 -15.41 11.88 45.84
CA LEU A 776 -16.36 12.66 45.04
C LEU A 776 -16.18 14.16 45.31
N GLY A 777 -16.48 15.03 44.32
CA GLY A 777 -16.70 16.44 44.61
C GLY A 777 -16.84 17.41 43.43
N THR A 778 -18.06 17.47 42.85
CA THR A 778 -18.73 18.69 42.34
C THR A 778 -18.22 19.48 41.13
N SER A 779 -19.21 19.82 40.30
CA SER A 779 -19.24 20.74 39.16
C SER A 779 -18.83 22.18 39.46
N GLY A 780 -18.10 22.82 38.54
CA GLY A 780 -18.00 24.28 38.46
C GLY A 780 -16.81 24.77 37.64
N ILE A 781 -17.10 25.43 36.51
CA ILE A 781 -16.29 26.47 35.84
C ILE A 781 -14.92 26.05 35.27
N ILE A 782 -14.76 26.26 33.97
CA ILE A 782 -13.49 26.18 33.23
C ILE A 782 -12.57 27.31 33.72
N GLN A 783 -11.49 26.96 34.43
CA GLN A 783 -10.32 27.82 34.64
C GLN A 783 -9.04 26.96 34.55
N ASP A 784 -8.03 27.50 33.87
CA ASP A 784 -6.73 26.93 33.52
C ASP A 784 -6.21 25.82 34.44
N SER A 785 -6.15 24.59 33.94
CA SER A 785 -5.40 23.50 34.58
C SER A 785 -4.37 22.97 33.60
N MET A 786 -3.08 23.01 33.96
CA MET A 786 -2.14 21.92 33.70
C MET A 786 -0.81 22.15 34.45
N PHE A 787 -0.33 21.07 35.07
CA PHE A 787 0.97 20.87 35.73
C PHE A 787 1.38 21.87 36.83
N ASN A 788 0.57 21.93 37.89
CA ASN A 788 0.95 22.59 39.14
C ASN A 788 1.86 21.66 39.97
N LEU A 789 2.98 22.21 40.47
CA LEU A 789 3.92 21.57 41.38
C LEU A 789 3.70 22.14 42.79
N PRO A 790 2.78 21.54 43.58
CA PRO A 790 2.26 22.18 44.80
C PRO A 790 3.29 22.35 45.92
N LYS A 791 4.41 21.59 45.93
CA LYS A 791 5.45 21.77 46.96
C LYS A 791 6.26 23.05 46.76
N SER A 792 6.46 23.48 45.52
CA SER A 792 7.20 24.71 45.18
C SER A 792 6.34 25.88 44.74
N GLY A 793 5.05 25.65 44.46
CA GLY A 793 4.18 26.65 43.85
C GLY A 793 4.51 26.94 42.38
N ILE A 794 5.36 26.12 41.75
CA ILE A 794 5.71 26.26 40.34
C ILE A 794 4.56 25.77 39.46
N LYS A 795 4.29 26.52 38.39
CA LYS A 795 3.39 26.11 37.30
C LYS A 795 4.23 25.85 36.06
N LEU A 796 4.04 24.69 35.45
CA LEU A 796 4.64 24.34 34.16
C LEU A 796 3.59 24.55 33.06
N ARG A 797 3.91 25.41 32.09
CA ARG A 797 2.98 25.76 31.01
C ARG A 797 3.65 25.84 29.65
N ALA A 798 2.84 25.91 28.59
CA ALA A 798 3.32 26.16 27.24
C ALA A 798 4.03 27.52 27.13
N ILE A 799 4.98 27.60 26.21
CA ILE A 799 5.67 28.84 25.83
C ILE A 799 4.68 29.83 25.20
N ARG A 800 4.84 31.12 25.53
CA ARG A 800 4.11 32.25 24.97
C ARG A 800 5.09 33.15 24.22
N PRO A 801 4.63 33.92 23.22
CA PRO A 801 5.49 34.91 22.56
C PRO A 801 6.14 35.90 23.53
N SER A 802 5.47 36.24 24.64
CA SER A 802 6.01 37.11 25.70
C SER A 802 7.19 36.51 26.47
N ASP A 803 7.36 35.18 26.48
CA ASP A 803 8.46 34.54 27.21
C ASP A 803 9.78 34.58 26.45
N LEU A 804 9.77 34.92 25.16
CA LEU A 804 10.96 34.86 24.31
C LEU A 804 12.07 35.79 24.80
N ASP A 805 11.71 36.97 25.32
CA ASP A 805 12.66 37.92 25.88
C ASP A 805 13.25 37.40 27.19
N ASP A 806 12.43 36.75 28.01
CA ASP A 806 12.86 36.15 29.27
C ASP A 806 13.78 34.93 29.06
N ILE A 807 13.50 34.12 28.04
CA ILE A 807 14.32 32.98 27.61
C ILE A 807 15.64 33.47 27.00
N LEU A 808 15.62 34.54 26.21
CA LEU A 808 16.84 35.14 25.67
C LEU A 808 17.72 35.69 26.79
N ALA A 809 17.13 36.42 27.74
CA ALA A 809 17.83 36.90 28.93
C ALA A 809 18.42 35.76 29.77
N LEU A 810 17.69 34.65 29.92
CA LEU A 810 18.18 33.45 30.61
C LEU A 810 19.46 32.88 29.97
N HIS A 811 19.54 32.82 28.63
CA HIS A 811 20.72 32.29 27.93
C HIS A 811 21.86 33.32 27.77
N ASN A 812 21.59 34.59 28.06
CA ASN A 812 22.60 35.66 28.11
C ASN A 812 23.14 35.91 29.53
N ASP A 813 22.59 35.26 30.55
CA ASP A 813 23.20 35.18 31.87
C ASP A 813 24.44 34.27 31.80
N LEU A 814 25.63 34.83 32.06
CA LEU A 814 26.90 34.12 31.90
C LEU A 814 26.94 32.82 32.72
N ASP A 815 26.44 32.84 33.96
CA ASP A 815 26.47 31.67 34.84
C ASP A 815 25.57 30.54 34.33
N VAL A 816 24.49 30.88 33.61
CA VAL A 816 23.60 29.92 32.97
C VAL A 816 24.20 29.44 31.65
N ALA A 817 24.69 30.37 30.82
CA ALA A 817 25.18 30.13 29.47
C ALA A 817 26.35 29.13 29.44
N LEU A 818 27.24 29.19 30.43
CA LEU A 818 28.39 28.28 30.56
C LEU A 818 27.98 26.80 30.63
N TYR A 819 26.79 26.50 31.14
CA TYR A 819 26.32 25.12 31.32
C TYR A 819 25.10 24.75 30.46
N ALA A 820 24.46 25.72 29.80
CA ALA A 820 23.23 25.51 29.03
C ALA A 820 23.45 24.99 27.60
N THR A 821 24.66 25.14 27.04
CA THR A 821 24.96 24.74 25.66
C THR A 821 26.38 24.19 25.54
N SER A 822 26.64 23.38 24.51
CA SER A 822 27.98 22.88 24.16
C SER A 822 28.80 23.84 23.30
N GLY A 823 28.25 25.01 22.95
CA GLY A 823 28.92 26.06 22.19
C GLY A 823 29.63 27.08 23.09
N PHE A 824 30.24 28.10 22.47
CA PHE A 824 30.83 29.21 23.20
C PHE A 824 29.75 30.01 23.94
N ALA A 825 30.01 30.36 25.21
CA ALA A 825 29.17 31.28 25.98
C ALA A 825 29.32 32.71 25.44
N THR A 826 28.59 33.02 24.37
CA THR A 826 28.57 34.34 23.72
C THR A 826 27.19 34.98 23.83
N PRO A 827 27.10 36.33 23.82
CA PRO A 827 25.81 37.02 23.73
C PRO A 827 24.99 36.51 22.54
N GLN A 828 23.75 36.14 22.83
CA GLN A 828 22.75 35.64 21.90
C GLN A 828 21.82 36.79 21.49
N GLY A 829 21.55 36.89 20.19
CA GLY A 829 20.66 37.91 19.60
C GLY A 829 19.36 37.33 19.02
N GLU A 830 18.74 38.08 18.12
CA GLU A 830 17.41 37.79 17.56
C GLU A 830 17.30 36.40 16.91
N THR A 831 18.34 35.96 16.20
CA THR A 831 18.38 34.62 15.58
C THR A 831 18.17 33.49 16.61
N ARG A 832 18.73 33.65 17.82
CA ARG A 832 18.53 32.66 18.89
C ARG A 832 17.12 32.75 19.48
N ARG A 833 16.58 33.97 19.63
CA ARG A 833 15.21 34.22 20.09
C ARG A 833 14.18 33.55 19.18
N GLU A 834 14.30 33.72 17.87
CA GLU A 834 13.44 33.06 16.88
C GLU A 834 13.57 31.53 16.90
N SER A 835 14.78 31.01 17.18
CA SER A 835 14.99 29.56 17.25
C SER A 835 14.15 28.89 18.34
N TYR A 836 13.89 29.55 19.48
CA TYR A 836 13.04 28.98 20.53
C TYR A 836 11.58 28.88 20.10
N LYS A 837 11.08 29.87 19.35
CA LYS A 837 9.74 29.83 18.76
C LYS A 837 9.58 28.62 17.84
N ASN A 838 10.58 28.35 17.01
CA ASN A 838 10.52 27.27 16.02
C ASN A 838 10.89 25.89 16.58
N ASN A 839 11.68 25.83 17.66
CA ASN A 839 12.15 24.58 18.23
C ASN A 839 11.25 24.07 19.35
N ALA A 840 10.59 24.93 20.14
CA ALA A 840 9.71 24.45 21.21
C ALA A 840 8.62 23.48 20.71
N ASP A 841 8.07 23.71 19.51
CA ASP A 841 7.08 22.83 18.86
C ASP A 841 7.63 21.47 18.42
N LYS A 842 8.96 21.33 18.33
CA LYS A 842 9.64 20.08 17.94
C LYS A 842 10.00 19.22 19.15
N ALA A 843 9.88 19.73 20.36
CA ALA A 843 10.09 18.95 21.58
C ALA A 843 8.91 17.99 21.81
N GLU A 844 9.19 16.81 22.37
CA GLU A 844 8.14 15.91 22.88
C GLU A 844 7.41 16.57 24.07
N MET A 845 8.10 17.45 24.80
CA MET A 845 7.52 18.34 25.79
C MET A 845 8.44 19.56 25.96
N PHE A 846 7.89 20.77 25.90
CA PHE A 846 8.59 22.00 26.25
C PHE A 846 7.75 22.80 27.24
N CYS A 847 8.32 23.12 28.40
CA CYS A 847 7.64 23.83 29.47
C CYS A 847 8.39 25.09 29.86
N VAL A 848 7.63 26.18 30.02
CA VAL A 848 8.03 27.35 30.79
C VAL A 848 7.60 27.14 32.23
N ALA A 849 8.54 27.28 33.16
CA ALA A 849 8.28 27.28 34.59
C ALA A 849 8.05 28.72 35.06
N GLU A 850 6.94 28.97 35.73
CA GLU A 850 6.63 30.26 36.35
C GLU A 850 6.12 30.08 37.78
N ILE A 851 6.27 31.12 38.60
CA ILE A 851 5.69 31.17 39.94
C ILE A 851 4.71 32.35 39.96
N SER A 852 3.50 32.10 40.46
CA SER A 852 2.59 33.20 40.76
C SER A 852 3.04 33.83 42.09
N PRO A 853 3.29 35.15 42.16
CA PRO A 853 3.56 35.80 43.43
C PRO A 853 2.40 35.56 44.40
N GLU A 854 2.71 35.34 45.68
CA GLU A 854 1.69 35.18 46.72
C GLU A 854 0.73 36.38 46.69
N ILE A 855 -0.58 36.08 46.77
CA ILE A 855 -1.64 37.09 46.81
C ILE A 855 -1.32 38.01 48.01
N PRO A 856 -1.07 39.32 47.81
CA PRO A 856 -0.99 40.22 48.93
C PRO A 856 -2.35 40.22 49.62
N GLY A 857 -2.39 40.29 50.95
CA GLY A 857 -3.64 40.49 51.69
C GLY A 857 -4.46 41.65 51.11
N ASP A 858 -5.77 41.64 51.36
CA ASP A 858 -6.89 42.34 50.70
C ASP A 858 -6.73 43.83 50.25
N ASP A 859 -5.58 44.47 50.48
CA ASP A 859 -5.29 45.88 50.20
C ASP A 859 -4.41 46.18 48.96
N GLU A 860 -3.91 45.20 48.19
CA GLU A 860 -3.21 45.47 46.91
C GLU A 860 -4.04 45.02 45.68
N LYS A 861 -4.61 46.00 44.95
CA LYS A 861 -5.47 45.81 43.76
C LYS A 861 -4.73 45.67 42.40
N GLU A 862 -3.46 45.29 42.39
CA GLU A 862 -2.76 44.98 41.15
C GLU A 862 -2.42 43.49 41.08
N ALA A 863 -2.97 42.81 40.06
CA ALA A 863 -2.60 41.44 39.74
C ALA A 863 -1.11 41.39 39.37
N LYS A 864 -0.26 40.98 40.32
CA LYS A 864 1.18 40.83 40.09
C LYS A 864 1.40 39.79 38.98
N THR A 865 2.18 40.16 37.97
CA THR A 865 2.48 39.31 36.83
C THR A 865 3.23 38.04 37.27
N PRO A 866 2.91 36.86 36.72
CA PRO A 866 3.65 35.63 36.99
C PRO A 866 5.14 35.80 36.68
N GLU A 867 5.99 35.31 37.57
CA GLU A 867 7.44 35.47 37.44
C GLU A 867 8.05 34.28 36.70
N PHE A 868 8.73 34.55 35.58
CA PHE A 868 9.44 33.53 34.79
C PHE A 868 10.60 32.93 35.59
N VAL A 869 10.57 31.61 35.80
CA VAL A 869 11.60 30.86 36.52
C VAL A 869 12.62 30.25 35.57
N GLY A 870 12.18 29.67 34.47
CA GLY A 870 13.05 28.95 33.55
C GLY A 870 12.31 28.07 32.55
N ILE A 871 13.04 27.18 31.89
CA ILE A 871 12.52 26.23 30.91
C ILE A 871 12.97 24.80 31.22
N ALA A 872 12.14 23.83 30.86
CA ALA A 872 12.48 22.41 30.84
C ALA A 872 11.92 21.74 29.58
N ALA A 873 12.69 20.84 28.98
CA ALA A 873 12.31 20.23 27.71
C ALA A 873 12.76 18.77 27.57
N LEU A 874 11.98 18.01 26.80
CA LEU A 874 12.27 16.66 26.33
C LEU A 874 12.36 16.71 24.81
N TRP A 875 13.56 16.46 24.28
CA TRP A 875 13.85 16.51 22.85
C TRP A 875 13.94 15.10 22.30
N ALA A 876 13.16 14.77 21.27
CA ALA A 876 13.33 13.51 20.57
C ALA A 876 14.76 13.44 19.99
N ARG A 877 15.45 12.31 20.19
CA ARG A 877 16.63 12.00 19.35
C ARG A 877 16.15 11.47 17.99
N SER A 878 16.98 11.65 16.96
CA SER A 878 16.67 11.58 15.52
C SER A 878 15.97 10.29 15.03
N GLU A 879 15.82 9.28 15.88
CA GLU A 879 15.24 7.98 15.58
C GLU A 879 13.99 7.74 16.43
N ARG A 880 12.84 8.27 15.96
CA ARG A 880 11.56 8.27 16.69
C ARG A 880 11.03 6.89 17.13
N GLY A 881 11.59 5.79 16.60
CA GLY A 881 11.27 4.41 17.00
C GLY A 881 11.86 3.97 18.34
N GLN A 882 12.92 4.63 18.83
CA GLN A 882 13.64 4.20 20.03
C GLN A 882 13.02 4.68 21.35
N ARG A 883 11.95 5.50 21.30
CA ARG A 883 11.27 6.09 22.48
C ARG A 883 12.28 6.68 23.47
N HIS A 884 13.24 7.42 22.92
CA HIS A 884 14.39 8.01 23.62
C HIS A 884 14.35 9.53 23.50
N SER A 885 14.24 10.21 24.64
CA SER A 885 14.29 11.67 24.72
C SER A 885 15.54 12.18 25.45
N SER A 886 16.07 13.31 24.99
CA SER A 886 17.09 14.08 25.70
C SER A 886 16.41 15.10 26.61
N TYR A 887 16.73 15.09 27.89
CA TYR A 887 16.22 16.03 28.88
C TYR A 887 17.14 17.24 29.04
N ALA A 888 16.57 18.43 29.10
CA ALA A 888 17.27 19.67 29.41
C ALA A 888 16.44 20.57 30.34
N ILE A 889 17.12 21.31 31.22
CA ILE A 889 16.50 22.29 32.12
C ILE A 889 17.45 23.47 32.34
N ASN A 890 16.91 24.69 32.26
CA ASN A 890 17.64 25.93 32.54
C ASN A 890 16.76 26.83 33.41
N LEU A 891 17.26 27.22 34.59
CA LEU A 891 16.55 28.10 35.52
C LEU A 891 17.34 29.41 35.70
N ARG A 892 16.66 30.53 35.92
CA ARG A 892 17.35 31.79 36.25
C ARG A 892 18.12 31.63 37.55
N LYS A 893 19.31 32.23 37.61
CA LYS A 893 20.24 32.16 38.75
C LYS A 893 19.56 32.48 40.09
N LYS A 894 18.66 33.47 40.12
CA LYS A 894 17.92 33.89 41.33
C LYS A 894 17.05 32.79 41.98
N PHE A 895 16.73 31.72 41.25
CA PHE A 895 15.92 30.60 41.72
C PHE A 895 16.73 29.33 42.02
N TRP A 896 18.05 29.37 41.84
CA TRP A 896 18.90 28.23 42.18
C TRP A 896 18.94 27.99 43.69
N GLY A 897 19.13 26.73 44.09
CA GLY A 897 19.20 26.35 45.51
C GLY A 897 17.86 26.21 46.24
N ARG A 898 16.72 26.43 45.55
CA ARG A 898 15.37 26.35 46.14
C ARG A 898 14.66 25.01 45.95
N GLY A 899 15.34 23.99 45.43
CA GLY A 899 14.77 22.66 45.16
C GLY A 899 13.94 22.56 43.86
N TYR A 900 13.69 23.67 43.16
CA TYR A 900 12.88 23.72 41.94
C TYR A 900 13.37 22.81 40.82
N GLY A 901 14.69 22.77 40.59
CA GLY A 901 15.27 21.87 39.58
C GLY A 901 14.93 20.40 39.85
N THR A 902 14.99 19.96 41.11
CA THR A 902 14.66 18.59 41.49
C THR A 902 13.19 18.27 41.27
N GLU A 903 12.29 19.17 41.65
CA GLU A 903 10.84 18.94 41.50
C GLU A 903 10.43 18.92 40.03
N ILE A 904 10.92 19.89 39.23
CA ILE A 904 10.66 19.94 37.79
C ILE A 904 11.23 18.70 37.10
N THR A 905 12.48 18.28 37.40
CA THR A 905 13.05 17.07 36.81
C THR A 905 12.25 15.82 37.16
N ARG A 906 11.85 15.63 38.43
CA ARG A 906 11.01 14.49 38.83
C ARG A 906 9.69 14.46 38.08
N PHE A 907 9.04 15.62 37.93
CA PHE A 907 7.80 15.72 37.18
C PHE A 907 7.99 15.38 35.70
N MET A 908 8.99 15.97 35.04
CA MET A 908 9.26 15.75 33.61
C MET A 908 9.61 14.28 33.31
N VAL A 909 10.40 13.65 34.19
CA VAL A 909 10.75 12.22 34.09
C VAL A 909 9.52 11.33 34.29
N ASP A 910 8.73 11.57 35.34
CA ASP A 910 7.51 10.80 35.62
C ASP A 910 6.51 10.89 34.47
N TYR A 911 6.32 12.09 33.92
CA TYR A 911 5.46 12.34 32.78
C TYR A 911 5.98 11.66 31.50
N ALA A 912 7.29 11.70 31.26
CA ALA A 912 7.89 11.04 30.09
C ALA A 912 7.65 9.53 30.08
N PHE A 913 7.85 8.85 31.22
CA PHE A 913 7.62 7.40 31.30
C PHE A 913 6.12 7.05 31.32
N ARG A 914 5.31 7.76 32.13
CA ARG A 914 3.88 7.43 32.31
C ARG A 914 2.99 7.86 31.15
N ASN A 915 3.20 9.07 30.65
CA ASN A 915 2.27 9.73 29.73
C ASN A 915 2.80 9.74 28.29
N LEU A 916 4.11 9.82 28.09
CA LEU A 916 4.74 9.77 26.77
C LEU A 916 5.24 8.37 26.36
N ASN A 917 5.09 7.38 27.25
CA ASN A 917 5.51 5.99 27.04
C ASN A 917 6.99 5.87 26.59
N MET A 918 7.86 6.74 27.12
CA MET A 918 9.29 6.71 26.82
C MET A 918 9.92 5.42 27.35
N HIS A 919 10.89 4.88 26.62
CA HIS A 919 11.71 3.77 27.09
C HIS A 919 12.97 4.28 27.80
N ARG A 920 13.48 5.45 27.38
CA ARG A 920 14.75 6.01 27.85
C ARG A 920 14.73 7.53 27.88
N ILE A 921 15.37 8.10 28.89
CA ILE A 921 15.69 9.53 28.97
C ILE A 921 17.19 9.69 29.17
N SER A 922 17.84 10.54 28.40
CA SER A 922 19.28 10.86 28.59
C SER A 922 19.52 12.34 28.78
N LEU A 923 20.65 12.70 29.38
CA LEU A 923 21.11 14.07 29.53
C LEU A 923 22.63 14.13 29.59
N GLU A 924 23.17 15.33 29.41
CA GLU A 924 24.60 15.62 29.46
C GLU A 924 24.87 16.67 30.55
N VAL A 925 25.92 16.47 31.35
CA VAL A 925 26.33 17.38 32.42
C VAL A 925 27.79 17.73 32.28
N ILE A 926 28.08 19.00 32.04
CA ILE A 926 29.45 19.45 31.91
C ILE A 926 30.13 19.47 33.29
N GLU A 927 31.39 19.03 33.33
CA GLU A 927 32.25 19.04 34.50
C GLU A 927 32.31 20.46 35.11
N GLY A 928 32.12 20.54 36.43
CA GLY A 928 31.97 21.81 37.18
C GLY A 928 30.52 22.14 37.55
N ASN A 929 29.52 21.46 36.97
CA ASN A 929 28.12 21.59 37.38
C ASN A 929 27.69 20.51 38.39
N ASP A 930 28.36 20.48 39.54
CA ASP A 930 28.12 19.47 40.59
C ASP A 930 26.69 19.48 41.12
N LYS A 931 26.03 20.65 41.08
CA LYS A 931 24.63 20.82 41.49
C LYS A 931 23.68 20.05 40.55
N ALA A 932 23.82 20.21 39.24
CA ALA A 932 23.00 19.47 38.28
C ALA A 932 23.27 17.96 38.36
N LEU A 933 24.55 17.56 38.45
CA LEU A 933 24.94 16.16 38.60
C LEU A 933 24.31 15.52 39.86
N SER A 934 24.30 16.25 40.98
CA SER A 934 23.65 15.80 42.22
C SER A 934 22.13 15.67 42.07
N ILE A 935 21.47 16.61 41.38
CA ILE A 935 20.03 16.57 41.11
C ILE A 935 19.67 15.34 40.28
N TYR A 936 20.39 15.08 39.19
CA TYR A 936 20.08 13.96 38.30
C TYR A 936 20.28 12.61 38.99
N LYS A 937 21.35 12.44 39.77
CA LYS A 937 21.53 11.25 40.62
C LYS A 937 20.38 11.07 41.62
N LYS A 938 19.94 12.15 42.29
CA LYS A 938 18.78 12.14 43.21
C LYS A 938 17.43 11.87 42.53
N CYS A 939 17.35 12.07 41.22
CA CYS A 939 16.17 11.76 40.42
C CYS A 939 16.22 10.34 39.84
N GLY A 940 17.31 9.60 40.03
CA GLY A 940 17.49 8.21 39.59
C GLY A 940 18.27 8.04 38.29
N PHE A 941 18.90 9.09 37.74
CA PHE A 941 19.74 8.94 36.55
C PHE A 941 21.07 8.27 36.89
N VAL A 942 21.53 7.39 36.01
CA VAL A 942 22.78 6.64 36.11
C VAL A 942 23.83 7.27 35.19
N LEU A 943 25.09 7.31 35.64
CA LEU A 943 26.22 7.72 34.80
C LEU A 943 26.60 6.58 33.85
N GLU A 944 26.50 6.82 32.55
CA GLU A 944 26.75 5.79 31.53
C GLU A 944 28.09 5.99 30.82
N GLY A 945 28.61 7.21 30.80
CA GLY A 945 29.92 7.50 30.20
C GLY A 945 30.41 8.92 30.44
N VAL A 946 31.69 9.15 30.14
CA VAL A 946 32.34 10.46 30.25
C VAL A 946 33.04 10.77 28.94
N ALA A 947 32.62 11.84 28.27
CA ALA A 947 33.32 12.38 27.11
C ALA A 947 34.43 13.32 27.62
N ARG A 948 35.67 12.82 27.62
CA ARG A 948 36.83 13.55 28.17
C ARG A 948 37.16 14.77 27.32
N LYS A 949 37.36 15.92 27.96
CA LYS A 949 37.75 17.19 27.31
C LYS A 949 36.84 17.54 26.12
N ALA A 950 35.54 17.30 26.25
CA ALA A 950 34.58 17.45 25.16
C ALA A 950 34.08 18.89 24.97
N ASN A 951 34.08 19.70 26.03
CA ASN A 951 33.64 21.10 25.97
C ASN A 951 34.76 22.07 26.39
N TRP A 952 34.85 23.22 25.71
CA TRP A 952 35.72 24.33 26.10
C TRP A 952 34.94 25.35 26.94
N ILE A 953 35.32 25.52 28.20
CA ILE A 953 34.62 26.41 29.16
C ILE A 953 35.65 27.14 30.01
N ASP A 954 35.47 28.46 30.12
CA ASP A 954 36.24 29.33 31.01
C ASP A 954 37.77 29.12 30.91
N GLY A 955 38.26 29.09 29.66
CA GLY A 955 39.70 28.95 29.37
C GLY A 955 40.27 27.54 29.50
N GLY A 956 39.44 26.50 29.69
CA GLY A 956 39.90 25.12 29.80
C GLY A 956 38.97 24.09 29.15
N TRP A 957 39.53 22.94 28.79
CA TRP A 957 38.76 21.78 28.35
C TRP A 957 38.17 21.05 29.56
N ARG A 958 36.86 20.77 29.51
CA ARG A 958 36.06 20.12 30.55
C ARG A 958 35.45 18.83 30.03
N ASP A 959 35.34 17.85 30.91
CA ASP A 959 34.67 16.58 30.63
C ASP A 959 33.14 16.78 30.56
N VAL A 960 32.44 15.91 29.84
CA VAL A 960 30.96 15.88 29.78
C VAL A 960 30.46 14.52 30.25
N ASN A 961 29.70 14.51 31.34
CA ASN A 961 29.09 13.32 31.91
C ASN A 961 27.79 13.01 31.16
N MET A 962 27.72 11.84 30.52
CA MET A 962 26.51 11.34 29.88
C MET A 962 25.74 10.47 30.86
N MET A 963 24.49 10.87 31.14
CA MET A 963 23.62 10.14 32.06
C MET A 963 22.36 9.65 31.35
N GLY A 964 21.86 8.50 31.79
CA GLY A 964 20.67 7.86 31.26
C GLY A 964 19.76 7.35 32.36
N MET A 965 18.50 7.15 32.02
CA MET A 965 17.51 6.46 32.83
C MET A 965 16.61 5.64 31.90
N LEU A 966 16.48 4.35 32.18
CA LEU A 966 15.54 3.45 31.55
C LEU A 966 14.21 3.41 32.32
N VAL A 967 13.17 2.94 31.65
CA VAL A 967 11.87 2.73 32.31
C VAL A 967 11.97 1.77 33.50
N ASP A 968 12.85 0.76 33.41
CA ASP A 968 13.10 -0.19 34.50
C ASP A 968 13.79 0.50 35.69
N ASP A 969 14.82 1.32 35.45
CA ASP A 969 15.49 2.12 36.48
C ASP A 969 14.47 3.03 37.21
N TRP A 970 13.55 3.62 36.46
CA TRP A 970 12.49 4.48 37.00
C TRP A 970 11.47 3.69 37.85
N LEU A 971 11.07 2.49 37.40
CA LEU A 971 10.17 1.61 38.15
C LEU A 971 10.82 1.12 39.45
N GLU A 972 12.08 0.71 39.41
CA GLU A 972 12.86 0.32 40.58
C GLU A 972 13.03 1.49 41.56
N PHE A 973 13.38 2.67 41.04
CA PHE A 973 13.51 3.89 41.83
C PHE A 973 12.21 4.26 42.54
N LYS A 974 11.05 4.12 41.87
CA LYS A 974 9.72 4.35 42.48
C LYS A 974 9.37 3.31 43.54
N GLN A 975 9.72 2.05 43.33
CA GLN A 975 9.47 0.98 44.31
C GLN A 975 10.34 1.12 45.56
N GLY A 976 11.62 1.47 45.41
CA GLY A 976 12.54 1.73 46.53
C GLY A 976 12.21 3.02 47.30
N SER A 977 11.66 4.04 46.63
CA SER A 977 11.26 5.30 47.27
C SER A 977 9.99 5.16 48.13
N ASN A 978 9.12 4.20 47.83
CA ASN A 978 7.90 3.92 48.62
C ASN A 978 8.17 3.22 49.97
N VAL A 979 9.44 2.90 50.29
CA VAL A 979 9.84 2.30 51.57
C VAL A 979 10.38 3.35 52.55
N ALA A 980 10.57 4.61 52.12
CA ALA A 980 11.24 5.64 52.92
C ALA A 980 10.52 7.00 53.03
N ASP A 981 9.31 7.17 52.47
CA ASP A 981 8.47 8.38 52.63
C ASP A 981 7.08 8.05 53.19
#